data_AF-A0A8C8ISL2-F1
#
_entry.id   AF-A0A8C8ISL2-F1
#
_cell.length_a   1.000
_cell.length_b   1.000
_cell.length_c   1.000
_cell.angle_alpha   90.00
_cell.angle_beta   90.00
_cell.angle_gamma   90.00
#
_symmetry.space_group_name_H-M   'P 1'
#
loop_
_entity.id
_entity.type
_entity.pdbx_description
1 polymer ?
#
loop_
_entity_poly.entity_id
_entity_poly.type
_entity_poly.pdbx_seq_one_letter_code
_entity_poly.pdbx_strand_id
1 'polypeptide(L)'
;MGIRKFSGLEVTLTVLFLLVTTVAVALVALMATGEPAVIKGHPSRASIRSLLSLSLSSLSSSSLLCPLFPPLCFYLPSTSSHPLSLSSLCLSLVCPSLSPLISLLSLFLRLFLLSYTLSSSPRSSLLFTPLALLISPLLSLLLISLLSLSLALSLSLPLRSLPPSPLSRRSLSLSLSPHLSLSLLSCLSSLSHLLSHSLSLSRILLSFISQGTHNLYGHYPYFLCLEDESGKSFGVFLMNSNAMEVTLQPAPAVTYRTIGGVLDFYILLGDTPEQVVHEFLELIGKPVIPPYWSLGFQLSRWDYGSLEEVKRTVERNRAVDLPYDIQYTDIDYMEDKKDFTYDEVNFKDLPQFADYLHEKGQKYILILDPAIATSKRINGPYEAYDRGTQKNAWVTEADGKTPLVGEVWPGVAVFPDYTNPSCKEWWIDEYVRLFKEIKHDALWIDMNEVSNFMKGSIKGCDDNNLNYPPFTPSILDGVLYSKTLCMDSKQTWGNHYDVHSLYGYAMVLATRDALERVFEGNRSLILTRSSFPGVGKYSGHWLGDNAANWNDIKWAIPGMLEFGLFGIPYIGADICGFFDDVSEELCRRWMQVGAFYPFSRNHNAQHYKVPVLFFLYNTIYSMESKSFKCMDPNGTLRCQALLLRSVHQGSTRLPQIMSMDQPPGYKLNGYGVHPFYMGLETTADAHGVLLLNSNAMDVTFQPTPALTYRTLGGILDFYIVMGPTPELVVEEYTALIGRPVLPAYWSLGFQLCRYGYANDTEIADLYREMRAAGIPYDVADADIDYMERQLDFVLDSQFQGLPALVDHMRGEGMRFIFILDPAIAANETTPTLPLTVVNDIVWGKVWPDFPGVVVNESVDWDTQVEIYRSYAAFPDFFMNRTATWWHREISDFYNKIMKFDGLWIDMNEPSSFVHGTVGEKCLGPSVYDNPPYMPPLESSHRGLNHKTLCMNSQQHLSDGTPVKHYDVHNLYGWSHTKPTYE
;
A
#
# COMPACT_ATOMS: atom_id res chain seq x y z
N MET A 1 -28.35 -31.38 50.27
CA MET A 1 -27.56 -31.62 49.05
C MET A 1 -26.38 -30.64 49.03
N GLY A 2 -25.16 -31.17 48.90
CA GLY A 2 -23.81 -30.57 48.86
C GLY A 2 -23.58 -29.09 49.19
N ILE A 3 -22.85 -28.82 50.28
CA ILE A 3 -22.14 -27.55 50.52
C ILE A 3 -20.88 -27.55 49.65
N ARG A 4 -20.89 -26.84 48.52
CA ARG A 4 -19.71 -26.65 47.67
C ARG A 4 -18.87 -25.50 48.25
N LYS A 5 -17.65 -25.79 48.72
CA LYS A 5 -16.68 -24.75 49.10
C LYS A 5 -16.07 -24.18 47.81
N PHE A 6 -16.20 -22.87 47.60
CA PHE A 6 -15.53 -22.18 46.49
C PHE A 6 -14.02 -22.28 46.65
N SER A 7 -13.32 -22.54 45.54
CA SER A 7 -11.87 -22.56 45.48
C SER A 7 -11.32 -21.14 45.66
N GLY A 8 -10.08 -21.01 46.17
CA GLY A 8 -9.43 -19.71 46.32
C GLY A 8 -9.39 -18.91 45.01
N LEU A 9 -9.26 -19.60 43.87
CA LEU A 9 -9.26 -19.00 42.55
C LEU A 9 -10.62 -18.39 42.16
N GLU A 10 -11.73 -19.04 42.50
CA GLU A 10 -13.08 -18.51 42.23
C GLU A 10 -13.38 -17.27 43.06
N VAL A 11 -12.91 -17.24 44.31
CA VAL A 11 -13.00 -16.05 45.16
C VAL A 11 -12.14 -14.92 44.60
N THR A 12 -10.90 -15.21 44.18
CA THR A 12 -10.00 -14.22 43.56
C THR A 12 -10.58 -13.64 42.28
N LEU A 13 -11.14 -14.48 41.40
CA LEU A 13 -11.78 -14.03 40.15
C LEU A 13 -13.02 -13.18 40.41
N THR A 14 -13.81 -13.53 41.44
CA THR A 14 -14.98 -12.73 41.83
C THR A 14 -14.57 -11.36 42.37
N VAL A 15 -13.52 -11.30 43.19
CA VAL A 15 -12.96 -10.03 43.70
C VAL A 15 -12.38 -9.19 42.57
N LEU A 16 -11.65 -9.81 41.63
CA LEU A 16 -11.09 -9.13 40.47
C LEU A 16 -12.19 -8.54 39.58
N PHE A 17 -13.26 -9.30 39.32
CA PHE A 17 -14.40 -8.85 38.55
C PHE A 17 -15.11 -7.66 39.20
N LEU A 18 -15.29 -7.68 40.52
CA LEU A 18 -15.87 -6.56 41.26
C LEU A 18 -14.97 -5.31 41.24
N LEU A 19 -13.65 -5.48 41.33
CA LEU A 19 -12.68 -4.40 41.23
C LEU A 19 -12.71 -3.74 39.85
N VAL A 20 -12.66 -4.54 38.78
CA VAL A 20 -12.71 -4.05 37.39
C VAL A 20 -14.03 -3.34 37.11
N THR A 21 -15.15 -3.89 37.60
CA THR A 21 -16.47 -3.27 37.43
C THR A 21 -16.56 -1.92 38.18
N THR A 22 -15.98 -1.82 39.37
CA THR A 22 -15.97 -0.58 40.15
C THR A 22 -15.11 0.50 39.48
N VAL A 23 -13.95 0.12 38.93
CA VAL A 23 -13.07 1.02 38.17
C VAL A 23 -13.76 1.49 36.89
N ALA A 24 -14.44 0.59 36.16
CA ALA A 24 -15.18 0.95 34.96
C ALA A 24 -16.31 1.95 35.25
N VAL A 25 -17.07 1.75 36.32
CA VAL A 25 -18.12 2.70 36.74
C VAL A 25 -17.53 4.05 37.16
N ALA A 26 -16.40 4.06 37.86
CA ALA A 26 -15.71 5.30 38.24
C ALA A 26 -15.20 6.08 37.02
N LEU A 27 -14.65 5.38 36.02
CA LEU A 27 -14.19 5.98 34.76
C LEU A 27 -15.36 6.54 33.94
N VAL A 28 -16.49 5.82 33.86
CA VAL A 28 -17.71 6.31 33.21
C VAL A 28 -18.25 7.55 33.91
N ALA A 29 -18.22 7.59 35.25
CA ALA A 29 -18.62 8.77 36.01
C ALA A 29 -17.69 9.97 35.76
N LEU A 30 -16.36 9.74 35.73
CA LEU A 30 -15.36 10.77 35.41
C LEU A 30 -15.52 11.33 33.99
N MET A 31 -15.79 10.47 33.01
CA MET A 31 -16.05 10.88 31.63
C MET A 31 -17.36 11.65 31.49
N ALA A 32 -18.39 11.32 32.29
CA ALA A 32 -19.66 12.03 32.28
C ALA A 32 -19.58 13.43 32.91
N THR A 33 -18.63 13.68 33.82
CA THR A 33 -18.46 14.98 34.49
C THR A 33 -17.53 15.96 33.75
N GLY A 34 -16.74 15.50 32.78
CA GLY A 34 -15.96 16.37 31.88
C GLY A 34 -14.80 17.16 32.50
N GLU A 35 -14.41 16.89 33.76
CA GLU A 35 -13.23 17.54 34.37
C GLU A 35 -11.95 16.71 34.21
N PRO A 36 -10.83 17.31 33.77
CA PRO A 36 -9.56 16.62 33.62
C PRO A 36 -8.87 16.39 34.97
N ALA A 37 -8.61 15.13 35.31
CA ALA A 37 -7.71 14.75 36.38
C ALA A 37 -6.25 14.94 35.92
N VAL A 38 -5.73 16.18 35.99
CA VAL A 38 -4.32 16.59 36.18
C VAL A 38 -4.15 18.04 35.71
N ILE A 39 -3.84 18.94 36.65
CA ILE A 39 -3.37 20.31 36.37
C ILE A 39 -1.83 20.26 36.22
N LYS A 40 -1.27 20.69 35.09
CA LYS A 40 0.18 20.85 34.89
C LYS A 40 0.67 22.16 35.50
N GLY A 41 1.59 22.09 36.48
CA GLY A 41 2.27 23.26 37.03
C GLY A 41 3.29 23.01 38.15
N HIS A 42 4.50 22.53 37.78
CA HIS A 42 5.80 22.71 38.45
C HIS A 42 6.22 21.89 39.72
N PRO A 43 7.54 21.74 40.00
CA PRO A 43 8.18 20.43 40.26
C PRO A 43 8.74 20.24 41.68
N SER A 44 9.02 18.99 42.09
CA SER A 44 10.26 18.52 42.77
C SER A 44 10.07 17.24 43.62
N ARG A 45 11.17 16.50 43.75
CA ARG A 45 11.43 15.25 44.52
C ARG A 45 10.75 15.14 45.90
N ALA A 46 10.19 13.97 46.24
CA ALA A 46 10.51 13.21 47.48
C ALA A 46 9.70 11.90 47.67
N SER A 47 10.44 10.80 47.82
CA SER A 47 10.24 9.58 48.64
C SER A 47 8.85 8.98 48.90
N ILE A 48 8.71 7.74 48.40
CA ILE A 48 7.91 6.64 48.95
C ILE A 48 8.31 6.40 50.42
N ARG A 49 7.42 6.70 51.39
CA ARG A 49 7.34 6.15 52.76
C ARG A 49 6.41 7.03 53.64
N SER A 50 5.08 6.87 53.56
CA SER A 50 4.20 7.29 54.68
C SER A 50 2.74 6.79 54.69
N LEU A 51 2.29 5.94 53.77
CA LEU A 51 0.86 5.54 53.72
C LEU A 51 0.59 4.07 54.13
N LEU A 52 1.52 3.48 54.88
CA LEU A 52 1.33 2.23 55.63
C LEU A 52 1.28 2.53 57.13
N SER A 53 0.23 3.19 57.60
CA SER A 53 -0.20 3.16 59.01
C SER A 53 -1.53 3.89 59.18
N LEU A 54 -2.61 3.14 59.42
CA LEU A 54 -3.48 3.30 60.61
C LEU A 54 -4.82 2.58 60.40
N SER A 55 -5.05 1.68 61.34
CA SER A 55 -6.21 0.82 61.56
C SER A 55 -7.43 1.57 62.07
N LEU A 56 -8.61 1.07 61.66
CA LEU A 56 -9.85 0.91 62.43
C LEU A 56 -9.88 1.52 63.86
N SER A 57 -10.74 2.53 64.07
CA SER A 57 -11.54 2.68 65.31
C SER A 57 -12.66 3.72 65.16
N SER A 58 -13.75 3.46 65.90
CA SER A 58 -14.94 4.29 66.22
C SER A 58 -16.00 4.59 65.16
N LEU A 59 -17.05 3.76 65.20
CA LEU A 59 -18.45 4.08 64.89
C LEU A 59 -19.05 5.11 65.87
N SER A 60 -20.25 5.61 65.50
CA SER A 60 -21.28 6.35 66.26
C SER A 60 -21.25 7.86 65.98
N SER A 61 -22.33 8.58 65.66
CA SER A 61 -23.74 8.43 66.04
C SER A 61 -24.65 9.32 65.14
N SER A 62 -25.90 8.86 64.94
CA SER A 62 -27.18 9.57 64.69
C SER A 62 -27.27 10.97 64.05
N SER A 63 -28.02 11.01 62.93
CA SER A 63 -29.05 12.01 62.50
C SER A 63 -28.72 13.51 62.45
N LEU A 64 -28.77 14.09 61.23
CA LEU A 64 -29.31 15.44 60.99
C LEU A 64 -29.67 15.66 59.52
N LEU A 65 -30.93 16.07 59.31
CA LEU A 65 -31.49 16.71 58.13
C LEU A 65 -31.04 18.19 58.05
N CYS A 66 -30.96 18.71 56.81
CA CYS A 66 -31.04 20.13 56.41
C CYS A 66 -29.83 21.05 56.72
N PRO A 67 -29.74 22.27 56.14
CA PRO A 67 -29.67 22.68 54.72
C PRO A 67 -28.50 23.70 54.51
N LEU A 68 -28.57 24.55 53.47
CA LEU A 68 -27.78 25.78 53.22
C LEU A 68 -26.46 25.52 52.44
N PHE A 69 -26.16 26.16 51.32
CA PHE A 69 -26.15 27.62 51.03
C PHE A 69 -25.99 27.87 49.50
N PRO A 70 -26.01 29.12 48.97
CA PRO A 70 -27.08 29.66 48.13
C PRO A 70 -26.57 30.08 46.70
N PRO A 71 -27.35 30.81 45.88
CA PRO A 71 -27.06 31.07 44.46
C PRO A 71 -26.21 32.33 44.27
N LEU A 72 -25.46 32.43 43.16
CA LEU A 72 -24.94 33.70 42.66
C LEU A 72 -24.66 33.64 41.15
N CYS A 73 -25.26 34.62 40.46
CA CYS A 73 -25.22 34.92 39.04
C CYS A 73 -23.82 35.24 38.51
N PHE A 74 -23.59 35.03 37.21
CA PHE A 74 -22.68 35.90 36.46
C PHE A 74 -23.30 36.43 35.16
N TYR A 75 -23.03 37.73 34.99
CA TYR A 75 -23.40 38.68 33.96
C TYR A 75 -23.01 38.29 32.53
N LEU A 76 -23.89 38.59 31.58
CA LEU A 76 -23.52 38.93 30.20
C LEU A 76 -23.52 40.46 30.07
N PRO A 77 -22.49 41.10 29.46
CA PRO A 77 -22.61 42.47 28.99
C PRO A 77 -23.34 42.49 27.65
N SER A 78 -24.46 43.19 27.60
CA SER A 78 -25.25 43.51 26.41
C SER A 78 -24.67 44.73 25.66
N THR A 79 -24.80 44.78 24.33
CA THR A 79 -25.27 45.98 23.60
C THR A 79 -26.09 45.59 22.34
N SER A 80 -27.38 45.96 22.38
CA SER A 80 -28.35 46.37 21.32
C SER A 80 -28.37 45.67 19.94
N SER A 81 -29.49 45.20 19.37
CA SER A 81 -30.86 45.76 19.35
C SER A 81 -31.95 44.77 18.83
N HIS A 82 -33.05 44.64 19.60
CA HIS A 82 -34.50 44.34 19.32
C HIS A 82 -35.01 43.46 18.12
N PRO A 83 -36.27 42.92 18.15
CA PRO A 83 -36.92 42.01 19.11
C PRO A 83 -37.79 40.87 18.45
N LEU A 84 -38.43 40.01 19.28
CA LEU A 84 -39.57 39.07 19.00
C LEU A 84 -39.22 37.72 18.33
N SER A 85 -39.72 36.53 18.71
CA SER A 85 -40.63 36.06 19.77
C SER A 85 -40.33 34.57 20.06
N LEU A 86 -40.14 34.20 21.33
CA LEU A 86 -40.06 32.79 21.77
C LEU A 86 -41.47 32.25 22.03
N SER A 87 -41.87 31.20 21.31
CA SER A 87 -42.84 30.22 21.79
C SER A 87 -42.08 28.98 22.26
N SER A 88 -42.18 28.72 23.55
CA SER A 88 -41.73 27.54 24.26
C SER A 88 -42.50 26.29 23.83
N LEU A 89 -41.79 25.25 23.40
CA LEU A 89 -42.27 23.87 23.48
C LEU A 89 -41.21 23.04 24.22
N CYS A 90 -41.56 22.59 25.42
CA CYS A 90 -40.83 21.57 26.16
C CYS A 90 -40.78 20.28 25.34
N LEU A 91 -39.59 19.68 25.19
CA LEU A 91 -39.46 18.24 24.98
C LEU A 91 -38.87 17.60 26.23
N SER A 92 -39.76 17.19 27.12
CA SER A 92 -39.59 16.01 27.96
C SER A 92 -39.58 14.78 27.04
N LEU A 93 -38.47 14.03 26.97
CA LEU A 93 -38.39 12.61 26.59
C LEU A 93 -36.91 12.21 26.46
N VAL A 94 -36.30 11.72 27.55
CA VAL A 94 -35.42 10.52 27.66
C VAL A 94 -35.08 10.40 29.15
N CYS A 95 -36.04 10.06 30.01
CA CYS A 95 -35.75 9.69 31.40
C CYS A 95 -36.81 8.82 32.11
N PRO A 96 -37.37 7.72 31.53
CA PRO A 96 -38.10 6.75 32.35
C PRO A 96 -37.44 5.37 32.50
N SER A 97 -36.39 5.01 31.76
CA SER A 97 -35.90 3.60 31.72
C SER A 97 -34.71 3.26 32.64
N LEU A 98 -34.08 4.24 33.31
CA LEU A 98 -32.89 3.99 34.18
C LEU A 98 -33.18 4.03 35.69
N SER A 99 -34.32 4.57 36.11
CA SER A 99 -34.72 4.65 37.54
C SER A 99 -34.92 3.30 38.24
N PRO A 100 -35.54 2.26 37.61
CA PRO A 100 -35.71 0.97 38.28
C PRO A 100 -34.40 0.18 38.42
N LEU A 101 -33.47 0.33 37.47
CA LEU A 101 -32.19 -0.41 37.46
C LEU A 101 -31.25 0.07 38.58
N ILE A 102 -31.16 1.39 38.78
CA ILE A 102 -30.36 2.01 39.85
C ILE A 102 -30.93 1.66 41.23
N SER A 103 -32.26 1.59 41.36
CA SER A 103 -32.93 1.17 42.59
C SER A 103 -32.68 -0.31 42.92
N LEU A 104 -32.66 -1.19 41.92
CA LEU A 104 -32.32 -2.61 42.10
C LEU A 104 -30.85 -2.79 42.51
N LEU A 105 -29.92 -2.07 41.89
CA LEU A 105 -28.49 -2.14 42.22
C LEU A 105 -28.21 -1.67 43.66
N SER A 106 -28.86 -0.58 44.07
CA SER A 106 -28.79 -0.05 45.44
C SER A 106 -29.27 -1.06 46.48
N LEU A 107 -30.37 -1.76 46.19
CA LEU A 107 -30.92 -2.78 47.08
C LEU A 107 -30.00 -4.01 47.16
N PHE A 108 -29.40 -4.41 46.03
CA PHE A 108 -28.49 -5.54 45.96
C PHE A 108 -27.19 -5.28 46.73
N LEU A 109 -26.60 -4.08 46.60
CA LEU A 109 -25.41 -3.69 47.37
C LEU A 109 -25.67 -3.67 48.88
N ARG A 110 -26.84 -3.18 49.31
CA ARG A 110 -27.23 -3.17 50.73
C ARG A 110 -27.41 -4.58 51.29
N LEU A 111 -28.03 -5.49 50.54
CA LEU A 111 -28.21 -6.89 50.95
C LEU A 111 -26.88 -7.66 50.98
N PHE A 112 -25.96 -7.38 50.05
CA PHE A 112 -24.63 -7.98 50.01
C PHE A 112 -23.77 -7.55 51.20
N LEU A 113 -23.74 -6.24 51.52
CA LEU A 113 -23.04 -5.71 52.69
C LEU A 113 -23.61 -6.24 54.02
N LEU A 114 -24.93 -6.46 54.09
CA LEU A 114 -25.58 -7.10 55.24
C LEU A 114 -25.17 -8.57 55.39
N SER A 115 -25.04 -9.32 54.29
CA SER A 115 -24.58 -10.72 54.31
C SER A 115 -23.11 -10.86 54.74
N TYR A 116 -22.27 -9.90 54.36
CA TYR A 116 -20.84 -9.88 54.67
C TYR A 116 -20.57 -9.58 56.15
N THR A 117 -21.37 -8.68 56.75
CA THR A 117 -21.27 -8.32 58.17
C THR A 117 -21.81 -9.40 59.12
N LEU A 118 -22.71 -10.28 58.65
CA LEU A 118 -23.23 -11.42 59.42
C LEU A 118 -22.32 -12.67 59.36
N SER A 119 -21.32 -12.70 58.46
CA SER A 119 -20.41 -13.84 58.26
C SER A 119 -19.24 -13.91 59.24
N SER A 120 -19.02 -12.90 60.10
CA SER A 120 -17.82 -12.78 60.94
C SER A 120 -18.05 -13.08 62.43
N SER A 121 -19.05 -13.88 62.80
CA SER A 121 -19.34 -14.31 64.18
C SER A 121 -19.46 -15.85 64.28
N PRO A 122 -18.72 -16.53 65.18
CA PRO A 122 -18.76 -17.98 65.31
C PRO A 122 -19.90 -18.41 66.26
N ARG A 123 -21.16 -18.26 65.84
CA ARG A 123 -22.37 -18.95 66.35
C ARG A 123 -23.62 -18.38 65.65
N SER A 124 -24.02 -18.96 64.52
CA SER A 124 -25.39 -18.84 63.97
C SER A 124 -25.56 -19.65 62.68
N SER A 125 -25.52 -20.99 62.78
CA SER A 125 -25.77 -21.91 61.67
C SER A 125 -27.27 -22.13 61.36
N LEU A 126 -28.13 -21.12 61.48
CA LEU A 126 -29.59 -21.28 61.31
C LEU A 126 -30.33 -20.13 60.59
N LEU A 127 -29.64 -19.20 59.93
CA LEU A 127 -30.27 -18.06 59.23
C LEU A 127 -29.87 -17.87 57.76
N PHE A 128 -29.05 -18.74 57.17
CA PHE A 128 -28.56 -18.56 55.78
C PHE A 128 -29.45 -19.15 54.67
N THR A 129 -30.50 -19.90 55.02
CA THR A 129 -31.40 -20.52 54.03
C THR A 129 -32.49 -19.62 53.44
N PRO A 130 -33.02 -18.55 54.08
CA PRO A 130 -34.07 -17.73 53.47
C PRO A 130 -33.54 -16.66 52.50
N LEU A 131 -32.28 -16.21 52.64
CA LEU A 131 -31.75 -15.08 51.84
C LEU A 131 -31.33 -15.50 50.43
N ALA A 132 -30.86 -16.74 50.25
CA ALA A 132 -30.50 -17.30 48.95
C ALA A 132 -31.73 -17.58 48.05
N LEU A 133 -32.91 -17.81 48.64
CA LEU A 133 -34.17 -18.03 47.91
C LEU A 133 -34.78 -16.75 47.31
N LEU A 134 -34.39 -15.56 47.79
CA LEU A 134 -34.87 -14.28 47.27
C LEU A 134 -34.00 -13.70 46.13
N ILE A 135 -32.71 -14.06 46.07
CA ILE A 135 -31.74 -13.46 45.14
C ILE A 135 -31.81 -14.10 43.74
N SER A 136 -32.13 -15.40 43.65
CA SER A 136 -32.20 -16.15 42.39
C SER A 136 -33.28 -15.67 41.40
N PRO A 137 -34.53 -15.37 41.80
CA PRO A 137 -35.53 -14.86 40.87
C PRO A 137 -35.24 -13.42 40.39
N LEU A 138 -34.61 -12.58 41.22
CA LEU A 138 -34.22 -11.21 40.86
C LEU A 138 -33.10 -11.16 39.80
N LEU A 139 -32.12 -12.07 39.88
CA LEU A 139 -31.07 -12.20 38.86
C LEU A 139 -31.64 -12.67 37.51
N SER A 140 -32.62 -13.57 37.56
CA SER A 140 -33.28 -14.12 36.37
C SER A 140 -34.10 -13.06 35.64
N LEU A 141 -34.82 -12.21 36.39
CA LEU A 141 -35.56 -11.06 35.84
C LEU A 141 -34.64 -10.00 35.21
N LEU A 142 -33.46 -9.76 35.80
CA LEU A 142 -32.46 -8.85 35.24
C LEU A 142 -31.88 -9.37 33.92
N LEU A 143 -31.57 -10.68 33.85
CA LEU A 143 -31.08 -11.32 32.63
C LEU A 143 -32.13 -11.35 31.52
N ILE A 144 -33.40 -11.65 31.83
CA ILE A 144 -34.49 -11.65 30.83
C ILE A 144 -34.72 -10.25 30.28
N SER A 145 -34.59 -9.21 31.13
CA SER A 145 -34.72 -7.81 30.71
C SER A 145 -33.57 -7.35 29.80
N LEU A 146 -32.35 -7.84 30.06
CA LEU A 146 -31.17 -7.56 29.23
C LEU A 146 -31.20 -8.32 27.89
N LEU A 147 -31.69 -9.56 27.90
CA LEU A 147 -31.86 -10.39 26.71
C LEU A 147 -32.98 -9.86 25.79
N SER A 148 -34.08 -9.37 26.34
CA SER A 148 -35.17 -8.76 25.56
C SER A 148 -34.76 -7.41 24.98
N LEU A 149 -33.91 -6.63 25.66
CA LEU A 149 -33.31 -5.42 25.11
C LEU A 149 -32.34 -5.75 23.96
N SER A 150 -31.53 -6.81 24.09
CA SER A 150 -30.63 -7.31 23.05
C SER A 150 -31.37 -7.87 21.83
N LEU A 151 -32.51 -8.55 22.03
CA LEU A 151 -33.34 -9.10 20.95
C LEU A 151 -34.12 -8.01 20.18
N ALA A 152 -34.55 -6.94 20.87
CA ALA A 152 -35.18 -5.78 20.22
C ALA A 152 -34.19 -4.96 19.37
N LEU A 153 -32.92 -4.91 19.78
CA LEU A 153 -31.83 -4.26 19.03
C LEU A 153 -31.37 -5.06 17.79
N SER A 154 -31.59 -6.38 17.75
CA SER A 154 -31.12 -7.26 16.66
C SER A 154 -32.13 -7.51 15.54
N LEU A 155 -33.42 -7.22 15.74
CA LEU A 155 -34.49 -7.47 14.74
C LEU A 155 -34.92 -6.23 13.91
N SER A 156 -34.11 -5.16 13.89
CA SER A 156 -34.45 -3.90 13.23
C SER A 156 -33.34 -3.39 12.28
N LEU A 157 -32.94 -4.18 11.29
CA LEU A 157 -32.11 -3.71 10.16
C LEU A 157 -32.88 -3.92 8.85
N PRO A 158 -33.46 -2.83 8.33
CA PRO A 158 -33.04 -2.40 7.01
C PRO A 158 -32.60 -0.94 7.02
N LEU A 159 -31.74 -0.57 6.06
CA LEU A 159 -31.29 0.78 5.74
C LEU A 159 -32.40 1.84 5.95
N ARG A 160 -32.36 2.54 7.10
CA ARG A 160 -33.16 3.75 7.35
C ARG A 160 -32.34 4.77 8.12
N SER A 161 -32.02 5.85 7.42
CA SER A 161 -31.43 7.08 7.95
C SER A 161 -32.31 7.73 9.02
N LEU A 162 -31.77 7.97 10.21
CA LEU A 162 -32.27 9.02 11.13
C LEU A 162 -31.75 10.39 10.61
N PRO A 163 -32.48 11.50 10.81
CA PRO A 163 -32.33 12.70 9.99
C PRO A 163 -30.93 13.34 10.11
N PRO A 164 -30.36 13.85 9.00
CA PRO A 164 -29.05 14.51 9.01
C PRO A 164 -29.08 15.83 9.78
N SER A 165 -27.91 16.27 10.25
CA SER A 165 -27.67 17.65 10.68
C SER A 165 -27.99 18.62 9.53
N PRO A 166 -28.31 19.91 9.81
CA PRO A 166 -28.97 20.78 8.83
C PRO A 166 -28.14 20.94 7.56
N LEU A 167 -28.74 20.60 6.41
CA LEU A 167 -28.24 20.96 5.09
C LEU A 167 -28.27 22.49 4.96
N SER A 168 -27.11 23.14 5.05
CA SER A 168 -26.99 24.57 4.79
C SER A 168 -26.64 24.77 3.31
N ARG A 169 -27.58 25.35 2.56
CA ARG A 169 -27.38 25.76 1.16
C ARG A 169 -27.35 27.29 1.14
N ARG A 170 -26.17 27.90 1.09
CA ARG A 170 -25.99 29.32 0.74
C ARG A 170 -25.21 29.39 -0.57
N SER A 171 -25.39 30.46 -1.34
CA SER A 171 -24.79 30.61 -2.68
C SER A 171 -23.25 30.57 -2.72
N LEU A 172 -22.58 30.57 -1.57
CA LEU A 172 -21.12 30.56 -1.38
C LEU A 172 -20.69 29.66 -0.19
N SER A 173 -21.57 28.75 0.26
CA SER A 173 -21.19 27.70 1.23
C SER A 173 -22.16 26.53 1.22
N LEU A 174 -21.61 25.33 1.04
CA LEU A 174 -22.33 24.05 1.10
C LEU A 174 -21.70 23.19 2.20
N SER A 175 -22.52 22.73 3.14
CA SER A 175 -22.10 21.82 4.21
C SER A 175 -23.04 20.62 4.26
N LEU A 176 -22.48 19.43 4.18
CA LEU A 176 -23.20 18.16 4.34
C LEU A 176 -22.47 17.28 5.35
N SER A 177 -23.22 16.74 6.31
CA SER A 177 -22.75 15.79 7.31
C SER A 177 -23.60 14.53 7.21
N PRO A 178 -23.14 13.49 6.49
CA PRO A 178 -23.80 12.20 6.55
C PRO A 178 -23.53 11.54 7.92
N HIS A 179 -24.58 11.13 8.63
CA HIS A 179 -24.45 10.21 9.77
C HIS A 179 -24.52 8.78 9.24
N LEU A 180 -23.43 8.03 9.42
CA LEU A 180 -23.27 6.69 8.85
C LEU A 180 -22.87 5.67 9.93
N SER A 181 -23.20 4.41 9.68
CA SER A 181 -23.31 3.31 10.66
C SER A 181 -21.98 2.78 11.22
N LEU A 182 -22.11 1.86 12.20
CA LEU A 182 -21.07 1.18 13.00
C LEU A 182 -19.86 0.61 12.22
N SER A 183 -19.97 0.36 10.92
CA SER A 183 -18.93 -0.20 10.02
C SER A 183 -17.83 0.78 9.62
N LEU A 184 -17.96 2.08 9.93
CA LEU A 184 -16.92 3.09 9.71
C LEU A 184 -15.98 3.32 10.92
N LEU A 185 -16.29 2.72 12.08
CA LEU A 185 -15.44 2.82 13.29
C LEU A 185 -14.09 2.09 13.09
N SER A 186 -14.13 0.94 12.41
CA SER A 186 -12.99 0.18 11.93
C SER A 186 -12.17 0.97 10.91
N CYS A 187 -12.84 1.60 9.95
CA CYS A 187 -12.20 2.36 8.87
C CYS A 187 -11.30 3.52 9.35
N LEU A 188 -11.77 4.35 10.30
CA LEU A 188 -10.96 5.44 10.87
C LEU A 188 -9.91 4.95 11.87
N SER A 189 -10.11 3.78 12.48
CA SER A 189 -9.09 3.13 13.32
C SER A 189 -7.94 2.55 12.47
N SER A 190 -8.22 2.01 11.28
CA SER A 190 -7.22 1.48 10.34
C SER A 190 -6.41 2.60 9.67
N LEU A 191 -7.03 3.74 9.36
CA LEU A 191 -6.33 4.97 8.93
C LEU A 191 -5.34 5.48 10.00
N SER A 192 -5.67 5.32 11.29
CA SER A 192 -4.79 5.73 12.40
C SER A 192 -3.57 4.81 12.60
N HIS A 193 -3.63 3.57 12.09
CA HIS A 193 -2.55 2.59 12.18
C HIS A 193 -1.63 2.56 10.96
N LEU A 194 -2.10 2.99 9.78
CA LEU A 194 -1.31 2.97 8.55
C LEU A 194 -0.24 4.06 8.48
N LEU A 195 -0.41 5.18 9.19
CA LEU A 195 0.50 6.34 9.14
C LEU A 195 0.48 7.06 10.50
N SER A 196 1.42 6.73 11.37
CA SER A 196 1.39 7.17 12.77
C SER A 196 1.56 8.70 12.94
N HIS A 197 0.48 9.41 13.28
CA HIS A 197 0.40 10.27 14.48
C HIS A 197 -1.02 10.83 14.75
N SER A 198 -1.55 10.48 15.93
CA SER A 198 -2.50 11.23 16.77
C SER A 198 -3.94 11.47 16.29
N LEU A 199 -4.85 10.66 16.84
CA LEU A 199 -6.27 11.01 17.03
C LEU A 199 -6.41 11.99 18.20
N SER A 200 -6.10 13.26 17.93
CA SER A 200 -6.46 14.41 18.77
C SER A 200 -6.64 15.62 17.86
N LEU A 201 -7.87 15.84 17.38
CA LEU A 201 -8.27 17.04 16.61
C LEU A 201 -7.46 17.32 15.31
N SER A 202 -7.14 16.28 14.55
CA SER A 202 -6.40 16.41 13.28
C SER A 202 -7.37 16.59 12.10
N ARG A 203 -7.29 17.74 11.43
CA ARG A 203 -8.03 18.12 10.21
C ARG A 203 -7.18 17.72 9.00
N ILE A 204 -7.73 17.02 8.02
CA ILE A 204 -6.94 16.48 6.90
C ILE A 204 -7.42 17.15 5.59
N LEU A 205 -6.55 17.94 4.98
CA LEU A 205 -6.50 18.09 3.53
C LEU A 205 -5.46 17.09 3.01
N LEU A 206 -5.81 16.29 2.01
CA LEU A 206 -5.01 15.18 1.50
C LEU A 206 -3.85 15.70 0.64
N SER A 207 -2.71 16.00 1.28
CA SER A 207 -1.36 15.86 0.73
C SER A 207 -0.34 16.04 1.87
N PHE A 208 0.28 14.96 2.33
CA PHE A 208 1.24 14.99 3.45
C PHE A 208 2.68 15.20 2.97
N ILE A 209 3.04 16.42 2.54
CA ILE A 209 4.45 16.79 2.32
C ILE A 209 4.68 18.22 2.82
N SER A 210 5.73 18.40 3.62
CA SER A 210 6.04 19.56 4.48
C SER A 210 5.25 19.63 5.79
N GLN A 211 5.92 20.10 6.84
CA GLN A 211 5.41 20.14 8.21
C GLN A 211 4.10 20.94 8.33
N GLY A 212 2.95 20.27 8.33
CA GLY A 212 1.65 20.91 8.59
C GLY A 212 0.48 20.24 7.87
N THR A 213 -0.73 20.72 8.13
CA THR A 213 -1.99 20.32 7.46
C THR A 213 -2.25 21.21 6.23
N HIS A 214 -1.19 21.59 5.52
CA HIS A 214 -1.24 22.57 4.43
C HIS A 214 -1.78 21.96 3.14
N ASN A 215 -2.51 22.78 2.36
CA ASN A 215 -2.82 22.47 0.97
C ASN A 215 -1.57 22.59 0.11
N LEU A 216 -1.30 21.60 -0.74
CA LEU A 216 -0.17 21.58 -1.68
C LEU A 216 -0.67 21.67 -3.14
N TYR A 217 -0.01 20.97 -4.06
CA TYR A 217 -0.13 21.15 -5.51
C TYR A 217 -1.39 20.51 -6.13
N GLY A 218 -1.88 19.41 -5.56
CA GLY A 218 -2.98 18.61 -6.10
C GLY A 218 -4.29 18.74 -5.31
N HIS A 219 -5.43 18.48 -5.96
CA HIS A 219 -6.77 18.54 -5.35
C HIS A 219 -7.56 17.25 -5.55
N TYR A 220 -7.55 16.36 -4.55
CA TYR A 220 -8.17 15.03 -4.60
C TYR A 220 -9.24 14.85 -3.52
N PRO A 221 -10.50 15.22 -3.77
CA PRO A 221 -11.62 15.00 -2.86
C PRO A 221 -12.15 13.55 -2.92
N TYR A 222 -11.23 12.58 -2.85
CA TYR A 222 -11.48 11.14 -2.87
C TYR A 222 -10.86 10.48 -1.63
N PHE A 223 -11.58 9.52 -1.02
CA PHE A 223 -11.00 8.62 -0.04
C PHE A 223 -11.53 7.20 -0.22
N LEU A 224 -10.72 6.23 0.22
CA LEU A 224 -11.08 4.83 0.31
C LEU A 224 -11.26 4.44 1.77
N CYS A 225 -12.22 3.57 2.03
CA CYS A 225 -12.57 3.08 3.34
C CYS A 225 -12.64 1.56 3.35
N LEU A 226 -11.85 0.92 4.22
CA LEU A 226 -11.94 -0.51 4.51
C LEU A 226 -13.00 -0.72 5.59
N GLU A 227 -14.01 -1.54 5.31
CA GLU A 227 -15.12 -1.78 6.24
C GLU A 227 -14.67 -2.61 7.43
N ASP A 228 -13.96 -3.71 7.20
CA ASP A 228 -13.42 -4.59 8.25
C ASP A 228 -12.36 -5.56 7.67
N GLU A 229 -11.96 -6.54 8.48
CA GLU A 229 -10.98 -7.57 8.09
C GLU A 229 -11.45 -8.49 6.95
N SER A 230 -12.72 -8.42 6.51
CA SER A 230 -13.20 -9.18 5.35
C SER A 230 -12.61 -8.70 4.02
N GLY A 231 -12.00 -7.50 3.98
CA GLY A 231 -11.49 -6.87 2.77
C GLY A 231 -12.50 -5.97 2.06
N LYS A 232 -13.79 -6.09 2.38
CA LYS A 232 -14.84 -5.24 1.79
C LYS A 232 -14.56 -3.77 2.03
N SER A 233 -14.69 -2.99 0.96
CA SER A 233 -14.27 -1.61 0.95
C SER A 233 -15.24 -0.75 0.13
N PHE A 234 -15.25 0.55 0.42
CA PHE A 234 -15.92 1.52 -0.42
C PHE A 234 -15.09 2.79 -0.61
N GLY A 235 -15.29 3.48 -1.72
CA GLY A 235 -14.67 4.75 -2.04
C GLY A 235 -15.72 5.85 -2.09
N VAL A 236 -15.36 7.06 -1.67
CA VAL A 236 -16.22 8.25 -1.78
C VAL A 236 -15.44 9.34 -2.51
N PHE A 237 -15.98 9.77 -3.64
CA PHE A 237 -15.43 10.86 -4.44
C PHE A 237 -16.45 11.99 -4.54
N LEU A 238 -16.04 13.23 -4.24
CA LEU A 238 -16.82 14.43 -4.49
C LEU A 238 -16.27 15.17 -5.71
N MET A 239 -16.98 15.14 -6.83
CA MET A 239 -16.59 15.88 -8.04
C MET A 239 -16.83 17.39 -7.84
N ASN A 240 -15.87 18.07 -7.21
CA ASN A 240 -15.91 19.49 -6.92
C ASN A 240 -14.48 20.08 -6.86
N SER A 241 -14.22 21.10 -7.68
CA SER A 241 -12.93 21.79 -7.81
C SER A 241 -12.79 23.06 -6.98
N ASN A 242 -13.82 23.46 -6.26
CA ASN A 242 -13.75 24.65 -5.42
C ASN A 242 -12.92 24.33 -4.16
N ALA A 243 -12.29 25.35 -3.59
CA ALA A 243 -11.55 25.16 -2.34
C ALA A 243 -12.48 24.62 -1.24
N MET A 244 -12.01 23.62 -0.50
CA MET A 244 -12.84 22.92 0.47
C MET A 244 -12.04 22.47 1.69
N GLU A 245 -12.75 22.29 2.81
CA GLU A 245 -12.25 21.65 4.01
C GLU A 245 -12.92 20.27 4.17
N VAL A 246 -12.12 19.24 4.43
CA VAL A 246 -12.59 17.91 4.81
C VAL A 246 -12.20 17.67 6.26
N THR A 247 -13.19 17.44 7.12
CA THR A 247 -12.96 17.23 8.56
C THR A 247 -13.37 15.83 8.98
N LEU A 248 -12.47 15.12 9.65
CA LEU A 248 -12.75 13.84 10.30
C LEU A 248 -13.15 14.06 11.76
N GLN A 249 -14.18 13.36 12.21
CA GLN A 249 -14.71 13.46 13.58
C GLN A 249 -14.64 12.09 14.29
N PRO A 250 -14.43 12.06 15.62
CA PRO A 250 -14.30 10.81 16.39
C PRO A 250 -15.52 9.87 16.36
N ALA A 251 -16.70 10.38 15.99
CA ALA A 251 -17.94 9.61 15.90
C ALA A 251 -18.13 8.98 14.51
N PRO A 252 -17.13 8.21 14.06
CA PRO A 252 -16.54 8.26 12.70
C PRO A 252 -17.41 8.97 11.65
N ALA A 253 -17.16 10.26 11.46
CA ALA A 253 -17.87 11.06 10.46
C ALA A 253 -16.91 11.93 9.65
N VAL A 254 -17.23 12.09 8.36
CA VAL A 254 -16.53 12.98 7.42
C VAL A 254 -17.46 14.16 7.11
N THR A 255 -16.97 15.38 7.23
CA THR A 255 -17.71 16.59 6.83
C THR A 255 -16.98 17.30 5.70
N TYR A 256 -17.69 17.51 4.59
CA TYR A 256 -17.21 18.34 3.48
C TYR A 256 -17.78 19.75 3.63
N ARG A 257 -16.90 20.76 3.53
CA ARG A 257 -17.26 22.18 3.47
C ARG A 257 -16.60 22.80 2.25
N THR A 258 -17.36 22.94 1.17
CA THR A 258 -16.89 23.60 -0.06
C THR A 258 -17.43 25.02 -0.15
N ILE A 259 -16.62 25.93 -0.71
CA ILE A 259 -16.98 27.34 -0.89
C ILE A 259 -17.87 27.56 -2.12
N GLY A 260 -17.99 26.59 -3.01
CA GLY A 260 -18.76 26.74 -4.25
C GLY A 260 -19.05 25.43 -4.96
N GLY A 261 -19.51 25.54 -6.20
CA GLY A 261 -19.92 24.40 -7.02
C GLY A 261 -21.17 23.67 -6.51
N VAL A 262 -21.23 22.37 -6.78
CA VAL A 262 -22.33 21.47 -6.38
C VAL A 262 -21.80 20.29 -5.56
N LEU A 263 -22.70 19.58 -4.88
CA LEU A 263 -22.39 18.32 -4.20
C LEU A 263 -22.70 17.16 -5.16
N ASP A 264 -21.68 16.72 -5.90
CA ASP A 264 -21.77 15.59 -6.83
C ASP A 264 -20.93 14.42 -6.31
N PHE A 265 -21.58 13.49 -5.59
CA PHE A 265 -20.93 12.38 -4.90
C PHE A 265 -21.05 11.07 -5.69
N TYR A 266 -19.92 10.36 -5.77
CA TYR A 266 -19.84 8.98 -6.25
C TYR A 266 -19.46 8.09 -5.06
N ILE A 267 -20.20 7.00 -4.90
CA ILE A 267 -19.90 5.95 -3.91
C ILE A 267 -19.57 4.70 -4.71
N LEU A 268 -18.36 4.19 -4.50
CA LEU A 268 -17.77 3.09 -5.24
C LEU A 268 -17.69 1.90 -4.28
N LEU A 269 -18.19 0.73 -4.68
CA LEU A 269 -18.23 -0.46 -3.83
C LEU A 269 -17.28 -1.51 -4.39
N GLY A 270 -16.56 -2.21 -3.52
CA GLY A 270 -15.70 -3.32 -3.92
C GLY A 270 -15.55 -4.35 -2.81
N ASP A 271 -15.40 -5.61 -3.20
CA ASP A 271 -15.10 -6.70 -2.26
C ASP A 271 -13.65 -6.63 -1.74
N THR A 272 -12.81 -5.80 -2.37
CA THR A 272 -11.41 -5.50 -1.98
C THR A 272 -11.09 -4.01 -2.17
N PRO A 273 -10.09 -3.44 -1.46
CA PRO A 273 -9.62 -2.08 -1.71
C PRO A 273 -9.19 -1.85 -3.16
N GLU A 274 -8.54 -2.84 -3.77
CA GLU A 274 -8.09 -2.80 -5.16
C GLU A 274 -9.27 -2.66 -6.13
N GLN A 275 -10.38 -3.37 -5.88
CA GLN A 275 -11.58 -3.24 -6.68
C GLN A 275 -12.20 -1.84 -6.57
N VAL A 276 -12.19 -1.22 -5.39
CA VAL A 276 -12.69 0.16 -5.22
C VAL A 276 -11.85 1.14 -6.05
N VAL A 277 -10.53 1.00 -6.04
CA VAL A 277 -9.64 1.81 -6.89
C VAL A 277 -9.94 1.55 -8.36
N HIS A 278 -10.17 0.30 -8.76
CA HIS A 278 -10.56 -0.02 -10.13
C HIS A 278 -11.87 0.68 -10.56
N GLU A 279 -12.91 0.63 -9.74
CA GLU A 279 -14.18 1.35 -9.99
C GLU A 279 -13.96 2.87 -10.07
N PHE A 280 -13.04 3.42 -9.26
CA PHE A 280 -12.67 4.84 -9.33
C PHE A 280 -12.00 5.17 -10.67
N LEU A 281 -11.11 4.30 -11.15
CA LEU A 281 -10.41 4.44 -12.43
C LEU A 281 -11.33 4.30 -13.63
N GLU A 282 -12.36 3.44 -13.57
CA GLU A 282 -13.41 3.38 -14.60
C GLU A 282 -14.18 4.70 -14.69
N LEU A 283 -14.40 5.39 -13.56
CA LEU A 283 -15.06 6.69 -13.52
C LEU A 283 -14.20 7.83 -14.07
N ILE A 284 -12.95 7.95 -13.59
CA ILE A 284 -12.09 9.12 -13.89
C ILE A 284 -11.18 8.91 -15.11
N GLY A 285 -11.04 7.67 -15.57
CA GLY A 285 -10.15 7.26 -16.64
C GLY A 285 -8.90 6.55 -16.15
N LYS A 286 -8.56 5.44 -16.84
CA LYS A 286 -7.38 4.63 -16.54
C LYS A 286 -6.07 5.38 -16.81
N PRO A 287 -5.00 5.07 -16.05
CA PRO A 287 -3.71 5.73 -16.23
C PRO A 287 -3.11 5.55 -17.62
N VAL A 288 -2.33 6.52 -18.07
CA VAL A 288 -1.51 6.39 -19.28
C VAL A 288 -0.43 5.33 -19.06
N ILE A 289 -0.17 4.52 -20.09
CA ILE A 289 1.00 3.64 -20.08
C ILE A 289 2.21 4.49 -20.50
N PRO A 290 3.18 4.74 -19.60
CA PRO A 290 4.36 5.52 -19.94
C PRO A 290 5.21 4.80 -21.00
N PRO A 291 6.00 5.52 -21.81
CA PRO A 291 6.97 4.89 -22.68
C PRO A 291 8.05 4.17 -21.84
N TYR A 292 8.56 3.04 -22.32
CA TYR A 292 9.48 2.19 -21.54
C TYR A 292 10.72 2.95 -21.03
N TRP A 293 11.31 3.80 -21.87
CA TRP A 293 12.49 4.62 -21.53
C TRP A 293 12.25 5.55 -20.33
N SER A 294 10.99 5.89 -20.02
CA SER A 294 10.71 6.79 -18.89
C SER A 294 10.72 6.09 -17.54
N LEU A 295 10.78 4.76 -17.50
CA LEU A 295 11.01 4.00 -16.28
C LEU A 295 12.49 3.95 -15.90
N GLY A 296 13.38 4.32 -16.83
CA GLY A 296 14.81 4.45 -16.57
C GLY A 296 15.12 5.57 -15.58
N PHE A 297 16.27 5.47 -14.91
CA PHE A 297 16.69 6.49 -13.94
C PHE A 297 16.94 7.85 -14.60
N GLN A 298 16.64 8.93 -13.87
CA GLN A 298 16.59 10.29 -14.41
C GLN A 298 17.41 11.27 -13.59
N LEU A 299 18.12 12.17 -14.28
CA LEU A 299 18.96 13.19 -13.65
C LEU A 299 18.51 14.59 -14.00
N SER A 300 18.35 15.40 -12.96
CA SER A 300 17.95 16.79 -13.04
C SER A 300 18.62 17.62 -11.95
N ARG A 301 18.62 18.94 -12.13
CA ARG A 301 18.74 19.93 -11.06
C ARG A 301 18.25 21.27 -11.58
N TRP A 302 17.85 22.12 -10.65
CA TRP A 302 17.75 23.55 -10.88
C TRP A 302 19.16 24.15 -10.93
N ASP A 303 19.45 24.86 -12.02
CA ASP A 303 20.69 25.62 -12.25
C ASP A 303 21.96 24.76 -12.37
N TYR A 304 22.15 24.16 -13.56
CA TYR A 304 23.47 23.68 -14.00
C TYR A 304 24.40 24.84 -14.36
N GLY A 305 23.84 26.01 -14.71
CA GLY A 305 24.53 27.25 -15.03
C GLY A 305 25.11 27.31 -16.45
N SER A 306 25.44 26.18 -17.07
CA SER A 306 25.83 26.12 -18.48
C SER A 306 25.67 24.71 -19.07
N LEU A 307 25.55 24.62 -20.40
CA LEU A 307 25.51 23.35 -21.11
C LEU A 307 26.79 22.52 -20.94
N GLU A 308 27.94 23.16 -20.69
CA GLU A 308 29.19 22.45 -20.44
C GLU A 308 29.13 21.64 -19.12
N GLU A 309 28.47 22.18 -18.09
CA GLU A 309 28.29 21.44 -16.83
C GLU A 309 27.25 20.33 -16.98
N VAL A 310 26.22 20.51 -17.80
CA VAL A 310 25.28 19.43 -18.17
C VAL A 310 26.03 18.30 -18.85
N LYS A 311 26.84 18.61 -19.89
CA LYS A 311 27.69 17.62 -20.59
C LYS A 311 28.64 16.92 -19.62
N ARG A 312 29.31 17.66 -18.73
CA ARG A 312 30.17 17.07 -17.71
C ARG A 312 29.42 16.14 -16.77
N THR A 313 28.18 16.49 -16.39
CA THR A 313 27.31 15.64 -15.59
C THR A 313 26.93 14.36 -16.33
N VAL A 314 26.63 14.43 -17.62
CA VAL A 314 26.35 13.25 -18.44
C VAL A 314 27.59 12.34 -18.51
N GLU A 315 28.73 12.90 -18.91
CA GLU A 315 29.95 12.13 -19.12
C GLU A 315 30.50 11.53 -17.82
N ARG A 316 30.44 12.23 -16.68
CA ARG A 316 30.90 11.65 -15.41
C ARG A 316 30.04 10.48 -14.97
N ASN A 317 28.74 10.49 -15.25
CA ASN A 317 27.83 9.40 -14.90
C ASN A 317 27.99 8.20 -15.86
N ARG A 318 28.19 8.46 -17.15
CA ARG A 318 28.54 7.41 -18.12
C ARG A 318 29.90 6.77 -17.85
N ALA A 319 30.90 7.56 -17.43
CA ALA A 319 32.24 7.07 -17.10
C ALA A 319 32.27 6.11 -15.91
N VAL A 320 31.19 6.10 -15.11
CA VAL A 320 30.99 5.17 -13.99
C VAL A 320 29.90 4.15 -14.29
N ASP A 321 29.50 4.01 -15.55
CA ASP A 321 28.46 3.09 -16.02
C ASP A 321 27.14 3.21 -15.23
N LEU A 322 26.79 4.41 -14.74
CA LEU A 322 25.50 4.63 -14.08
C LEU A 322 24.38 4.48 -15.13
N PRO A 323 23.47 3.49 -15.00
CA PRO A 323 22.32 3.41 -15.88
C PRO A 323 21.39 4.59 -15.58
N TYR A 324 21.24 5.48 -16.55
CA TYR A 324 20.26 6.55 -16.51
C TYR A 324 19.88 6.92 -17.95
N ASP A 325 18.57 6.97 -18.22
CA ASP A 325 18.04 7.14 -19.56
C ASP A 325 17.81 8.60 -19.91
N ILE A 326 17.53 9.44 -18.90
CA ILE A 326 16.96 10.76 -19.13
C ILE A 326 17.79 11.85 -18.47
N GLN A 327 18.17 12.84 -19.28
CA GLN A 327 18.72 14.11 -18.81
C GLN A 327 17.64 15.19 -18.83
N TYR A 328 17.56 15.97 -17.76
CA TYR A 328 16.71 17.15 -17.68
C TYR A 328 17.53 18.45 -17.74
N THR A 329 16.91 19.53 -18.17
CA THR A 329 17.36 20.89 -17.84
C THR A 329 16.19 21.71 -17.33
N ASP A 330 16.42 22.37 -16.20
CA ASP A 330 15.50 23.30 -15.55
C ASP A 330 15.59 24.69 -16.22
N ILE A 331 14.96 25.72 -15.66
CA ILE A 331 14.80 27.06 -16.23
C ILE A 331 16.12 27.78 -16.59
N ASP A 332 17.28 27.24 -16.20
CA ASP A 332 18.59 27.77 -16.56
C ASP A 332 18.94 27.59 -18.04
N TYR A 333 18.28 26.69 -18.76
CA TYR A 333 18.47 26.59 -20.21
C TYR A 333 17.83 27.76 -20.97
N MET A 334 16.82 28.42 -20.39
CA MET A 334 16.00 29.45 -21.04
C MET A 334 16.69 30.81 -21.07
N GLU A 335 16.45 31.63 -22.10
CA GLU A 335 16.89 33.03 -22.10
C GLU A 335 16.09 33.83 -21.06
N ASP A 336 16.75 34.30 -20.00
CA ASP A 336 16.10 35.05 -18.91
C ASP A 336 14.85 34.35 -18.35
N LYS A 337 14.86 33.00 -18.28
CA LYS A 337 13.75 32.17 -17.76
C LYS A 337 12.44 32.33 -18.55
N LYS A 338 12.53 32.69 -19.84
CA LYS A 338 11.37 32.82 -20.73
C LYS A 338 11.12 31.49 -21.47
N ASP A 339 9.92 30.96 -21.32
CA ASP A 339 9.44 29.81 -22.08
C ASP A 339 9.68 29.92 -23.60
N PHE A 340 9.81 28.78 -24.27
CA PHE A 340 10.06 28.68 -25.71
C PHE A 340 11.33 29.39 -26.21
N THR A 341 12.32 29.58 -25.33
CA THR A 341 13.64 30.11 -25.69
C THR A 341 14.74 29.25 -25.08
N TYR A 342 15.98 29.46 -25.54
CA TYR A 342 17.17 28.99 -24.84
C TYR A 342 18.25 30.08 -24.82
N ASP A 343 19.14 30.05 -23.81
CA ASP A 343 20.23 31.00 -23.64
C ASP A 343 21.29 30.79 -24.73
N GLU A 344 21.39 31.75 -25.67
CA GLU A 344 22.33 31.73 -26.80
C GLU A 344 23.81 31.95 -26.40
N VAL A 345 24.10 32.16 -25.11
CA VAL A 345 25.46 32.29 -24.56
C VAL A 345 25.86 31.00 -23.84
N ASN A 346 25.14 30.62 -22.80
CA ASN A 346 25.49 29.48 -21.93
C ASN A 346 24.99 28.13 -22.45
N PHE A 347 23.96 28.15 -23.30
CA PHE A 347 23.28 26.98 -23.87
C PHE A 347 23.22 27.02 -25.41
N LYS A 348 24.13 27.77 -26.05
CA LYS A 348 24.14 27.96 -27.51
C LYS A 348 24.08 26.67 -28.36
N ASP A 349 24.66 25.58 -27.85
CA ASP A 349 24.76 24.28 -28.52
C ASP A 349 23.69 23.27 -28.03
N LEU A 350 22.62 23.75 -27.38
CA LEU A 350 21.55 22.91 -26.81
C LEU A 350 20.85 22.04 -27.86
N PRO A 351 20.52 22.54 -29.07
CA PRO A 351 19.98 21.69 -30.14
C PRO A 351 20.86 20.48 -30.48
N GLN A 352 22.17 20.70 -30.60
CA GLN A 352 23.14 19.66 -30.92
C GLN A 352 23.35 18.69 -29.74
N PHE A 353 23.16 19.17 -28.51
CA PHE A 353 23.23 18.33 -27.32
C PHE A 353 22.05 17.34 -27.22
N ALA A 354 20.84 17.76 -27.61
CA ALA A 354 19.71 16.85 -27.70
C ALA A 354 19.99 15.71 -28.71
N ASP A 355 20.47 16.05 -29.92
CA ASP A 355 20.89 15.07 -30.92
C ASP A 355 22.00 14.13 -30.39
N TYR A 356 22.94 14.66 -29.60
CA TYR A 356 24.01 13.88 -28.97
C TYR A 356 23.48 12.86 -27.95
N LEU A 357 22.49 13.23 -27.13
CA LEU A 357 21.86 12.29 -26.20
C LEU A 357 21.17 11.15 -26.96
N HIS A 358 20.46 11.48 -28.04
CA HIS A 358 19.79 10.49 -28.90
C HIS A 358 20.77 9.53 -29.58
N GLU A 359 21.91 10.01 -30.08
CA GLU A 359 22.98 9.16 -30.64
C GLU A 359 23.46 8.10 -29.64
N LYS A 360 23.42 8.42 -28.35
CA LYS A 360 23.84 7.56 -27.25
C LYS A 360 22.67 6.78 -26.60
N GLY A 361 21.48 6.83 -27.20
CA GLY A 361 20.30 6.11 -26.75
C GLY A 361 19.52 6.77 -25.60
N GLN A 362 20.01 7.89 -25.06
CA GLN A 362 19.34 8.62 -23.98
C GLN A 362 18.20 9.50 -24.50
N LYS A 363 17.47 10.12 -23.58
CA LYS A 363 16.33 11.01 -23.80
C LYS A 363 16.56 12.34 -23.09
N TYR A 364 15.87 13.37 -23.56
CA TYR A 364 16.04 14.72 -23.09
C TYR A 364 14.69 15.36 -22.76
N ILE A 365 14.57 15.94 -21.57
CA ILE A 365 13.33 16.57 -21.07
C ILE A 365 13.59 18.01 -20.65
N LEU A 366 12.69 18.91 -21.06
CA LEU A 366 12.72 20.32 -20.73
C LEU A 366 11.59 20.65 -19.75
N ILE A 367 11.86 21.58 -18.83
CA ILE A 367 10.81 22.26 -18.07
C ILE A 367 10.10 23.31 -18.94
N LEU A 368 8.80 23.51 -18.74
CA LEU A 368 8.04 24.67 -19.22
C LEU A 368 7.13 25.20 -18.11
N ASP A 369 7.06 26.51 -17.97
CA ASP A 369 6.21 27.19 -16.99
C ASP A 369 4.99 27.82 -17.67
N PRO A 370 3.80 27.86 -17.04
CA PRO A 370 2.64 28.44 -17.67
C PRO A 370 2.77 29.94 -17.89
N ALA A 371 3.47 30.67 -17.02
CA ALA A 371 3.47 32.14 -17.06
C ALA A 371 4.39 32.69 -18.16
N ILE A 372 3.84 33.54 -19.03
CA ILE A 372 4.54 34.11 -20.18
C ILE A 372 4.99 35.54 -19.89
N ALA A 373 6.29 35.77 -19.96
CA ALA A 373 6.88 37.10 -19.75
C ALA A 373 6.30 38.16 -20.69
N THR A 374 6.11 39.37 -20.16
CA THR A 374 5.70 40.55 -20.97
C THR A 374 6.90 41.37 -21.46
N SER A 375 8.09 41.07 -20.96
CA SER A 375 9.35 41.72 -21.33
C SER A 375 9.87 41.17 -22.66
N LYS A 376 10.64 42.01 -23.38
CA LYS A 376 11.29 41.63 -24.64
C LYS A 376 12.43 40.63 -24.39
N ARG A 377 12.80 39.90 -25.44
CA ARG A 377 14.07 39.15 -25.50
C ARG A 377 15.26 40.12 -25.52
N ILE A 378 16.45 39.61 -25.22
CA ILE A 378 17.69 40.41 -25.23
C ILE A 378 17.91 41.03 -26.61
N ASN A 379 17.70 40.24 -27.67
CA ASN A 379 17.99 40.62 -29.06
C ASN A 379 16.74 40.76 -29.95
N GLY A 380 15.53 40.93 -29.39
CA GLY A 380 14.33 40.99 -30.23
C GLY A 380 13.00 41.04 -29.47
N PRO A 381 11.87 41.02 -30.20
CA PRO A 381 10.56 40.81 -29.59
C PRO A 381 10.48 39.41 -28.95
N TYR A 382 9.63 39.27 -27.93
CA TYR A 382 9.30 37.96 -27.39
C TYR A 382 8.03 37.45 -28.09
N GLU A 383 8.22 36.75 -29.21
CA GLU A 383 7.12 36.49 -30.13
C GLU A 383 6.05 35.55 -29.57
N ALA A 384 6.39 34.66 -28.61
CA ALA A 384 5.40 33.80 -27.96
C ALA A 384 4.34 34.65 -27.22
N TYR A 385 4.75 35.72 -26.55
CA TYR A 385 3.84 36.70 -25.95
C TYR A 385 3.05 37.48 -27.00
N ASP A 386 3.68 37.92 -28.09
CA ASP A 386 3.00 38.67 -29.14
C ASP A 386 1.92 37.80 -29.83
N ARG A 387 2.22 36.53 -30.12
CA ARG A 387 1.28 35.57 -30.74
C ARG A 387 0.16 35.16 -29.79
N GLY A 388 0.45 34.93 -28.52
CA GLY A 388 -0.58 34.63 -27.52
C GLY A 388 -1.54 35.82 -27.33
N THR A 389 -1.02 37.04 -27.37
CA THR A 389 -1.84 38.26 -27.34
C THR A 389 -2.74 38.38 -28.57
N GLN A 390 -2.23 38.08 -29.77
CA GLN A 390 -3.03 38.05 -31.00
C GLN A 390 -4.15 37.00 -30.96
N LYS A 391 -3.93 35.90 -30.24
CA LYS A 391 -4.91 34.81 -30.03
C LYS A 391 -5.84 35.04 -28.84
N ASN A 392 -5.69 36.14 -28.08
CA ASN A 392 -6.38 36.36 -26.81
C ASN A 392 -6.26 35.16 -25.86
N ALA A 393 -5.05 34.65 -25.70
CA ALA A 393 -4.76 33.40 -24.99
C ALA A 393 -4.77 33.54 -23.45
N TRP A 394 -4.89 34.75 -22.91
CA TRP A 394 -4.61 35.04 -21.50
C TRP A 394 -5.85 34.95 -20.60
N VAL A 395 -5.64 34.53 -19.35
CA VAL A 395 -6.56 34.80 -18.23
C VAL A 395 -6.73 36.31 -18.11
N THR A 396 -7.97 36.77 -17.99
CA THR A 396 -8.26 38.20 -17.88
C THR A 396 -8.68 38.58 -16.46
N GLU A 397 -8.57 39.87 -16.15
CA GLU A 397 -9.18 40.49 -14.97
C GLU A 397 -10.72 40.31 -14.97
N ALA A 398 -11.38 40.78 -13.92
CA ALA A 398 -12.83 40.67 -13.75
C ALA A 398 -13.67 41.29 -14.89
N ASP A 399 -13.08 42.20 -15.68
CA ASP A 399 -13.70 42.84 -16.84
C ASP A 399 -13.84 41.92 -18.07
N GLY A 400 -13.19 40.74 -18.05
CA GLY A 400 -13.22 39.76 -19.13
C GLY A 400 -12.42 40.17 -20.38
N LYS A 401 -11.58 41.20 -20.30
CA LYS A 401 -10.89 41.79 -21.47
C LYS A 401 -9.42 42.08 -21.20
N THR A 402 -9.10 42.63 -20.05
CA THR A 402 -7.73 43.04 -19.71
C THR A 402 -6.96 41.81 -19.25
N PRO A 403 -5.80 41.45 -19.85
CA PRO A 403 -4.99 40.34 -19.35
C PRO A 403 -4.57 40.57 -17.90
N LEU A 404 -4.73 39.56 -17.06
CA LEU A 404 -4.25 39.60 -15.68
C LEU A 404 -2.73 39.47 -15.69
N VAL A 405 -2.07 40.35 -14.94
CA VAL A 405 -0.60 40.42 -14.85
C VAL A 405 -0.14 40.09 -13.44
N GLY A 406 0.81 39.16 -13.32
CA GLY A 406 1.48 38.78 -12.08
C GLY A 406 3.01 38.73 -12.26
N GLU A 407 3.67 37.92 -11.44
CA GLU A 407 5.13 37.77 -11.47
C GLU A 407 5.53 36.31 -11.19
N VAL A 408 6.43 35.77 -12.02
CA VAL A 408 7.05 34.45 -11.84
C VAL A 408 8.55 34.58 -12.21
N TRP A 409 9.21 33.48 -12.55
CA TRP A 409 10.63 33.39 -12.88
C TRP A 409 11.17 34.45 -13.88
N PRO A 410 10.52 34.75 -15.01
CA PRO A 410 11.00 35.77 -15.94
C PRO A 410 10.64 37.22 -15.54
N GLY A 411 10.08 37.41 -14.33
CA GLY A 411 9.53 38.67 -13.86
C GLY A 411 8.05 38.83 -14.24
N VAL A 412 7.67 40.05 -14.66
CA VAL A 412 6.27 40.41 -14.95
C VAL A 412 5.70 39.57 -16.09
N ALA A 413 4.64 38.81 -15.81
CA ALA A 413 4.11 37.78 -16.70
C ALA A 413 2.57 37.79 -16.78
N VAL A 414 2.05 37.26 -17.88
CA VAL A 414 0.63 36.93 -18.10
C VAL A 414 0.43 35.42 -18.01
N PHE A 415 -0.79 35.00 -17.71
CA PHE A 415 -1.12 33.59 -17.50
C PHE A 415 -2.02 33.09 -18.64
N PRO A 416 -1.67 32.00 -19.35
CA PRO A 416 -2.52 31.39 -20.36
C PRO A 416 -3.80 30.81 -19.76
N ASP A 417 -4.92 30.96 -20.46
CA ASP A 417 -6.18 30.27 -20.17
C ASP A 417 -6.25 28.97 -20.98
N TYR A 418 -5.69 27.88 -20.45
CA TYR A 418 -5.71 26.57 -21.12
C TYR A 418 -7.13 26.00 -21.32
N THR A 419 -8.16 26.61 -20.74
CA THR A 419 -9.56 26.24 -20.99
C THR A 419 -10.11 26.86 -22.28
N ASN A 420 -9.45 27.90 -22.80
CA ASN A 420 -9.76 28.56 -24.06
C ASN A 420 -9.19 27.76 -25.25
N PRO A 421 -10.01 27.35 -26.24
CA PRO A 421 -9.51 26.69 -27.45
C PRO A 421 -8.43 27.48 -28.20
N SER A 422 -8.51 28.81 -28.22
CA SER A 422 -7.51 29.67 -28.88
C SER A 422 -6.17 29.65 -28.16
N CYS A 423 -6.18 29.54 -26.83
CA CYS A 423 -4.97 29.35 -26.03
C CYS A 423 -4.38 27.95 -26.27
N LYS A 424 -5.22 26.91 -26.34
CA LYS A 424 -4.74 25.55 -26.67
C LYS A 424 -4.04 25.51 -28.02
N GLU A 425 -4.64 26.10 -29.06
CA GLU A 425 -4.00 26.20 -30.38
C GLU A 425 -2.67 26.95 -30.31
N TRP A 426 -2.63 28.09 -29.59
CA TRP A 426 -1.40 28.84 -29.39
C TRP A 426 -0.32 27.99 -28.70
N TRP A 427 -0.65 27.30 -27.61
CA TRP A 427 0.28 26.44 -26.88
C TRP A 427 0.83 25.31 -27.78
N ILE A 428 -0.03 24.66 -28.56
CA ILE A 428 0.37 23.63 -29.52
C ILE A 428 1.33 24.21 -30.57
N ASP A 429 1.02 25.39 -31.12
CA ASP A 429 1.84 26.05 -32.12
C ASP A 429 3.21 26.48 -31.58
N GLU A 430 3.28 27.02 -30.36
CA GLU A 430 4.55 27.36 -29.69
C GLU A 430 5.37 26.12 -29.38
N TYR A 431 4.73 25.05 -28.89
CA TYR A 431 5.39 23.79 -28.63
C TYR A 431 6.01 23.18 -29.90
N VAL A 432 5.26 23.17 -31.01
CA VAL A 432 5.75 22.71 -32.32
C VAL A 432 6.94 23.57 -32.81
N ARG A 433 7.00 24.86 -32.46
CA ARG A 433 8.16 25.71 -32.78
C ARG A 433 9.37 25.33 -31.96
N LEU A 434 9.20 25.20 -30.64
CA LEU A 434 10.28 24.80 -29.74
C LEU A 434 10.86 23.44 -30.14
N PHE A 435 10.01 22.46 -30.44
CA PHE A 435 10.46 21.12 -30.85
C PHE A 435 11.28 21.13 -32.15
N LYS A 436 11.01 22.05 -33.08
CA LYS A 436 11.81 22.20 -34.31
C LYS A 436 13.22 22.72 -34.04
N GLU A 437 13.40 23.45 -32.94
CA GLU A 437 14.70 23.96 -32.52
C GLU A 437 15.43 22.96 -31.63
N ILE A 438 14.74 22.36 -30.66
CA ILE A 438 15.31 21.44 -29.68
C ILE A 438 14.49 20.15 -29.68
N LYS A 439 15.08 19.06 -30.17
CA LYS A 439 14.45 17.73 -30.22
C LYS A 439 14.45 17.05 -28.84
N HIS A 440 13.59 17.51 -27.95
CA HIS A 440 13.35 16.87 -26.65
C HIS A 440 12.27 15.77 -26.78
N ASP A 441 12.17 14.87 -25.82
CA ASP A 441 11.36 13.65 -25.91
C ASP A 441 10.04 13.70 -25.12
N ALA A 442 9.97 14.60 -24.14
CA ALA A 442 8.83 14.78 -23.23
C ALA A 442 8.90 16.15 -22.54
N LEU A 443 7.83 16.49 -21.82
CA LEU A 443 7.72 17.76 -21.10
C LEU A 443 7.54 17.59 -19.60
N TRP A 444 8.26 18.41 -18.85
CA TRP A 444 8.00 18.70 -17.45
C TRP A 444 7.28 20.05 -17.38
N ILE A 445 6.03 20.07 -16.93
CA ILE A 445 5.26 21.30 -16.76
C ILE A 445 5.14 21.64 -15.27
N ASP A 446 5.67 22.79 -14.89
CA ASP A 446 5.77 23.22 -13.50
C ASP A 446 4.97 24.49 -13.22
N MET A 447 4.90 24.92 -11.95
CA MET A 447 4.30 26.20 -11.55
C MET A 447 2.82 26.37 -11.91
N ASN A 448 2.12 25.25 -12.13
CA ASN A 448 0.80 25.19 -12.75
C ASN A 448 -0.37 24.96 -11.79
N GLU A 449 -0.22 25.34 -10.51
CA GLU A 449 -1.33 25.42 -9.55
C GLU A 449 -2.48 26.35 -9.97
N VAL A 450 -2.31 27.57 -10.51
CA VAL A 450 -1.11 28.28 -11.01
C VAL A 450 -0.41 29.12 -9.96
N SER A 451 0.92 29.11 -9.97
CA SER A 451 1.76 29.86 -9.04
C SER A 451 1.95 31.31 -9.46
N ASN A 452 1.96 32.21 -8.49
CA ASN A 452 2.27 33.63 -8.66
C ASN A 452 3.09 34.11 -7.46
N PHE A 453 4.21 34.82 -7.70
CA PHE A 453 5.03 35.37 -6.63
C PHE A 453 4.35 36.57 -5.95
N MET A 454 3.39 37.20 -6.64
CA MET A 454 2.51 38.23 -6.10
C MET A 454 1.22 37.62 -5.56
N LYS A 455 0.59 38.31 -4.59
CA LYS A 455 -0.76 37.94 -4.13
C LYS A 455 -1.79 38.47 -5.13
N GLY A 456 -2.31 37.59 -5.99
CA GLY A 456 -3.36 37.92 -6.94
C GLY A 456 -2.85 38.49 -8.26
N SER A 457 -2.59 39.80 -8.29
CA SER A 457 -2.08 40.51 -9.47
C SER A 457 -1.11 41.63 -9.06
N ILE A 458 -0.44 42.27 -10.03
CA ILE A 458 0.39 43.45 -9.77
C ILE A 458 -0.40 44.64 -9.18
N LYS A 459 -1.73 44.65 -9.33
CA LYS A 459 -2.63 45.70 -8.78
C LYS A 459 -3.31 45.27 -7.48
N GLY A 460 -3.07 44.05 -7.01
CA GLY A 460 -3.88 43.40 -5.98
C GLY A 460 -5.20 42.85 -6.54
N CYS A 461 -6.12 42.49 -5.64
CA CYS A 461 -7.45 42.00 -6.00
C CYS A 461 -8.54 42.88 -5.42
N ASP A 462 -9.69 42.92 -6.10
CA ASP A 462 -10.85 43.67 -5.64
C ASP A 462 -11.45 43.07 -4.36
N ASP A 463 -11.99 43.95 -3.50
CA ASP A 463 -12.72 43.55 -2.30
C ASP A 463 -14.13 43.08 -2.65
N ASN A 464 -14.27 41.76 -2.82
CA ASN A 464 -15.53 41.10 -3.14
C ASN A 464 -15.61 39.69 -2.56
N ASN A 465 -16.80 39.08 -2.66
CA ASN A 465 -17.09 37.78 -2.06
C ASN A 465 -16.38 36.59 -2.75
N LEU A 466 -15.70 36.79 -3.88
CA LEU A 466 -14.86 35.75 -4.50
C LEU A 466 -13.45 35.78 -3.90
N ASN A 467 -12.84 36.97 -3.81
CA ASN A 467 -11.52 37.14 -3.20
C ASN A 467 -11.54 36.98 -1.67
N TYR A 468 -12.64 37.37 -1.04
CA TYR A 468 -12.90 37.25 0.40
C TYR A 468 -14.24 36.54 0.66
N PRO A 469 -14.30 35.20 0.51
CA PRO A 469 -15.54 34.46 0.69
C PRO A 469 -16.04 34.51 2.14
N PRO A 470 -17.35 34.31 2.36
CA PRO A 470 -17.93 34.27 3.71
C PRO A 470 -17.42 33.12 4.58
N PHE A 471 -16.84 32.09 3.95
CA PHE A 471 -16.13 31.00 4.59
C PHE A 471 -14.83 30.76 3.82
N THR A 472 -13.70 30.84 4.53
CA THR A 472 -12.39 30.49 3.99
C THR A 472 -11.95 29.17 4.61
N PRO A 473 -11.69 28.12 3.81
CA PRO A 473 -11.10 26.88 4.30
C PRO A 473 -9.74 27.15 4.98
N SER A 474 -9.22 26.17 5.72
CA SER A 474 -7.94 26.29 6.43
C SER A 474 -6.73 26.18 5.48
N ILE A 475 -6.69 27.05 4.47
CA ILE A 475 -5.59 27.15 3.50
C ILE A 475 -4.40 27.91 4.08
N LEU A 476 -3.21 27.67 3.50
CA LEU A 476 -2.02 28.46 3.79
C LEU A 476 -2.30 29.96 3.60
N ASP A 477 -1.77 30.79 4.52
CA ASP A 477 -1.98 32.24 4.60
C ASP A 477 -3.43 32.73 4.82
N GLY A 478 -4.43 31.85 4.82
CA GLY A 478 -5.83 32.20 5.12
C GLY A 478 -6.51 33.10 4.09
N VAL A 479 -6.00 33.17 2.84
CA VAL A 479 -6.57 33.96 1.75
C VAL A 479 -6.44 33.24 0.41
N LEU A 480 -7.54 33.16 -0.36
CA LEU A 480 -7.62 32.28 -1.54
C LEU A 480 -6.60 32.62 -2.63
N TYR A 481 -6.35 33.90 -2.87
CA TYR A 481 -5.42 34.37 -3.89
C TYR A 481 -3.96 34.47 -3.40
N SER A 482 -3.63 33.85 -2.25
CA SER A 482 -2.22 33.75 -1.84
C SER A 482 -1.46 32.86 -2.80
N LYS A 483 -0.30 33.33 -3.28
CA LYS A 483 0.56 32.61 -4.21
C LYS A 483 -0.12 32.19 -5.54
N THR A 484 -1.23 32.84 -5.91
CA THR A 484 -1.97 32.56 -7.14
C THR A 484 -2.68 33.82 -7.66
N LEU A 485 -3.61 33.67 -8.62
CA LEU A 485 -4.31 34.77 -9.28
C LEU A 485 -5.51 35.27 -8.47
N CYS A 486 -6.07 36.43 -8.82
CA CYS A 486 -7.33 36.89 -8.21
C CYS A 486 -8.48 35.93 -8.54
N MET A 487 -9.34 35.67 -7.57
CA MET A 487 -10.41 34.66 -7.68
C MET A 487 -11.53 35.08 -8.65
N ASP A 488 -11.71 36.38 -8.85
CA ASP A 488 -12.66 36.97 -9.80
C ASP A 488 -12.12 37.13 -11.22
N SER A 489 -10.86 36.74 -11.46
CA SER A 489 -10.30 36.64 -12.80
C SER A 489 -11.05 35.62 -13.66
N LYS A 490 -11.10 35.85 -14.97
CA LYS A 490 -11.96 35.11 -15.91
C LYS A 490 -11.14 34.15 -16.76
N GLN A 491 -11.66 32.94 -16.85
CA GLN A 491 -11.25 31.89 -17.77
C GLN A 491 -12.49 31.41 -18.56
N THR A 492 -12.26 30.67 -19.64
CA THR A 492 -13.34 30.18 -20.51
C THR A 492 -14.28 29.22 -19.77
N TRP A 493 -13.77 28.39 -18.86
CA TRP A 493 -14.59 27.49 -18.03
C TRP A 493 -15.28 28.17 -16.84
N GLY A 494 -14.88 29.39 -16.44
CA GLY A 494 -15.49 30.08 -15.31
C GLY A 494 -14.58 31.12 -14.64
N ASN A 495 -14.98 31.58 -13.46
CA ASN A 495 -14.10 32.40 -12.63
C ASN A 495 -12.97 31.53 -12.07
N HIS A 496 -11.79 32.11 -11.86
CA HIS A 496 -10.69 31.40 -11.23
C HIS A 496 -11.08 30.80 -9.86
N TYR A 497 -12.01 31.43 -9.12
CA TYR A 497 -12.64 30.87 -7.92
C TYR A 497 -13.13 29.42 -8.08
N ASP A 498 -13.77 29.10 -9.21
CA ASP A 498 -14.36 27.79 -9.49
C ASP A 498 -13.36 26.84 -10.15
N VAL A 499 -12.44 27.38 -10.96
CA VAL A 499 -11.56 26.59 -11.84
C VAL A 499 -10.07 26.62 -11.45
N HIS A 500 -9.71 27.24 -10.32
CA HIS A 500 -8.32 27.32 -9.83
C HIS A 500 -7.66 25.95 -9.79
N SER A 501 -8.26 24.99 -9.07
CA SER A 501 -7.76 23.62 -8.94
C SER A 501 -7.84 22.79 -10.24
N LEU A 502 -8.31 23.37 -11.35
CA LEU A 502 -8.33 22.74 -12.68
C LEU A 502 -7.27 23.32 -13.63
N TYR A 503 -6.48 24.32 -13.21
CA TYR A 503 -5.50 24.96 -14.08
C TYR A 503 -4.44 23.98 -14.60
N GLY A 504 -3.78 23.24 -13.71
CA GLY A 504 -2.83 22.19 -14.07
C GLY A 504 -3.46 21.08 -14.92
N TYR A 505 -4.69 20.68 -14.61
CA TYR A 505 -5.43 19.70 -15.41
C TYR A 505 -5.68 20.21 -16.85
N ALA A 506 -6.10 21.47 -17.00
CA ALA A 506 -6.31 22.08 -18.32
C ALA A 506 -5.01 22.21 -19.11
N MET A 507 -3.90 22.56 -18.44
CA MET A 507 -2.57 22.60 -19.04
C MET A 507 -2.12 21.22 -19.52
N VAL A 508 -2.32 20.16 -18.73
CA VAL A 508 -2.03 18.77 -19.14
C VAL A 508 -2.80 18.40 -20.40
N LEU A 509 -4.09 18.76 -20.50
CA LEU A 509 -4.88 18.49 -21.70
C LEU A 509 -4.33 19.22 -22.94
N ALA A 510 -3.94 20.49 -22.81
CA ALA A 510 -3.34 21.24 -23.90
C ALA A 510 -1.98 20.67 -24.32
N THR A 511 -1.15 20.27 -23.35
CA THR A 511 0.16 19.67 -23.58
C THR A 511 0.05 18.29 -24.20
N ARG A 512 -0.94 17.47 -23.83
CA ARG A 512 -1.22 16.20 -24.50
C ARG A 512 -1.47 16.40 -25.99
N ASP A 513 -2.32 17.37 -26.35
CA ASP A 513 -2.64 17.66 -27.75
C ASP A 513 -1.39 18.16 -28.51
N ALA A 514 -0.51 18.89 -27.82
CA ALA A 514 0.77 19.34 -28.36
C ALA A 514 1.75 18.18 -28.60
N LEU A 515 1.86 17.24 -27.65
CA LEU A 515 2.67 16.03 -27.81
C LEU A 515 2.14 15.15 -28.93
N GLU A 516 0.83 14.95 -29.02
CA GLU A 516 0.22 14.15 -30.10
C GLU A 516 0.54 14.74 -31.48
N ARG A 517 0.57 16.08 -31.59
CA ARG A 517 0.94 16.78 -32.81
C ARG A 517 2.40 16.61 -33.21
N VAL A 518 3.30 16.50 -32.24
CA VAL A 518 4.75 16.42 -32.46
C VAL A 518 5.23 14.97 -32.66
N PHE A 519 4.71 14.04 -31.88
CA PHE A 519 5.18 12.65 -31.86
C PHE A 519 4.33 11.68 -32.70
N GLU A 520 3.27 12.16 -33.35
CA GLU A 520 2.48 11.44 -34.36
C GLU A 520 2.01 10.03 -33.92
N GLY A 521 1.64 9.89 -32.64
CA GLY A 521 1.16 8.63 -32.06
C GLY A 521 2.23 7.78 -31.35
N ASN A 522 3.51 8.15 -31.41
CA ASN A 522 4.51 7.60 -30.51
C ASN A 522 4.24 8.07 -29.07
N ARG A 523 4.41 7.16 -28.09
CA ARG A 523 4.21 7.50 -26.68
C ARG A 523 5.31 8.44 -26.19
N SER A 524 4.91 9.64 -25.79
CA SER A 524 5.72 10.60 -25.02
C SER A 524 5.21 10.65 -23.57
N LEU A 525 5.77 11.52 -22.74
CA LEU A 525 5.45 11.67 -21.33
C LEU A 525 5.16 13.14 -20.99
N ILE A 526 4.21 13.36 -20.08
CA ILE A 526 4.02 14.63 -19.38
C ILE A 526 4.31 14.38 -17.91
N LEU A 527 5.07 15.27 -17.27
CA LEU A 527 5.23 15.32 -15.83
C LEU A 527 4.66 16.65 -15.32
N THR A 528 3.58 16.61 -14.54
CA THR A 528 2.89 17.82 -14.03
C THR A 528 3.04 17.97 -12.53
N ARG A 529 3.09 19.20 -12.01
CA ARG A 529 3.02 19.46 -10.56
C ARG A 529 1.58 19.51 -10.08
N SER A 530 0.79 20.45 -10.56
CA SER A 530 -0.61 20.54 -10.15
C SER A 530 -1.46 19.50 -10.85
N SER A 531 -2.44 18.97 -10.12
CA SER A 531 -3.24 17.83 -10.57
C SER A 531 -4.62 17.72 -9.94
N PHE A 532 -5.55 17.10 -10.68
CA PHE A 532 -6.95 16.85 -10.31
C PHE A 532 -7.34 15.42 -10.74
N PRO A 533 -8.34 14.76 -10.10
CA PRO A 533 -8.81 13.43 -10.49
C PRO A 533 -8.97 13.22 -12.00
N GLY A 534 -8.37 12.14 -12.50
CA GLY A 534 -8.34 11.79 -13.93
C GLY A 534 -7.11 12.30 -14.70
N VAL A 535 -6.22 13.10 -14.08
CA VAL A 535 -4.99 13.56 -14.76
C VAL A 535 -4.04 12.39 -15.10
N GLY A 536 -4.06 11.31 -14.32
CA GLY A 536 -3.20 10.13 -14.51
C GLY A 536 -3.41 9.44 -15.85
N LYS A 537 -4.56 9.67 -16.50
CA LYS A 537 -4.85 9.25 -17.87
C LYS A 537 -3.94 9.88 -18.93
N TYR A 538 -3.25 10.97 -18.59
CA TYR A 538 -2.46 11.76 -19.53
C TYR A 538 -1.05 12.08 -19.05
N SER A 539 -0.82 12.10 -17.72
CA SER A 539 0.41 12.61 -17.14
C SER A 539 0.87 11.79 -15.93
N GLY A 540 2.18 11.75 -15.75
CA GLY A 540 2.82 11.46 -14.48
C GLY A 540 2.80 12.63 -13.51
N HIS A 541 3.26 12.40 -12.28
CA HIS A 541 3.40 13.42 -11.26
C HIS A 541 4.69 13.20 -10.44
N TRP A 542 5.18 14.22 -9.75
CA TRP A 542 6.17 14.09 -8.69
C TRP A 542 5.69 14.84 -7.46
N LEU A 543 6.13 14.38 -6.30
CA LEU A 543 5.67 14.85 -5.00
C LEU A 543 6.05 16.31 -4.65
N GLY A 544 6.69 17.03 -5.57
CA GLY A 544 7.08 18.43 -5.42
C GLY A 544 8.36 18.62 -4.62
N ASP A 545 8.55 19.88 -4.22
CA ASP A 545 9.79 20.40 -3.63
C ASP A 545 10.01 19.91 -2.20
N ASN A 546 10.53 18.68 -2.07
CA ASN A 546 10.88 18.05 -0.81
C ASN A 546 12.25 18.53 -0.28
N ALA A 547 12.55 18.27 0.99
CA ALA A 547 13.83 18.62 1.60
C ALA A 547 14.73 17.39 1.81
N ALA A 548 16.03 17.61 1.78
CA ALA A 548 17.08 16.62 2.00
C ALA A 548 17.18 16.22 3.49
N ASN A 549 16.11 15.62 4.02
CA ASN A 549 16.03 15.15 5.39
C ASN A 549 15.32 13.77 5.49
N TRP A 550 15.51 13.08 6.61
CA TRP A 550 14.99 11.73 6.84
C TRP A 550 13.45 11.64 6.94
N ASN A 551 12.76 12.74 7.26
CA ASN A 551 11.29 12.72 7.30
C ASN A 551 10.72 12.74 5.88
N ASP A 552 11.31 13.50 4.97
CA ASP A 552 10.80 13.64 3.60
C ASP A 552 10.97 12.34 2.79
N ILE A 553 12.09 11.62 2.95
CA ILE A 553 12.21 10.24 2.39
C ILE A 553 11.16 9.29 2.98
N LYS A 554 10.86 9.42 4.29
CA LYS A 554 9.82 8.62 4.95
C LYS A 554 8.41 8.97 4.45
N TRP A 555 8.13 10.26 4.21
CA TRP A 555 6.84 10.75 3.73
C TRP A 555 6.63 10.54 2.24
N ALA A 556 7.69 10.37 1.46
CA ALA A 556 7.60 10.02 0.05
C ALA A 556 6.84 8.69 -0.16
N ILE A 557 7.02 7.71 0.72
CA ILE A 557 6.36 6.40 0.62
C ILE A 557 4.82 6.52 0.69
N PRO A 558 4.22 7.09 1.74
CA PRO A 558 2.78 7.30 1.77
C PRO A 558 2.27 8.25 0.69
N GLY A 559 3.03 9.30 0.34
CA GLY A 559 2.64 10.18 -0.76
C GLY A 559 2.48 9.41 -2.08
N MET A 560 3.45 8.56 -2.42
CA MET A 560 3.32 7.72 -3.62
C MET A 560 2.16 6.72 -3.53
N LEU A 561 1.92 6.13 -2.35
CA LEU A 561 0.80 5.20 -2.14
C LEU A 561 -0.56 5.90 -2.35
N GLU A 562 -0.70 7.12 -1.84
CA GLU A 562 -1.90 7.96 -2.04
C GLU A 562 -2.12 8.24 -3.54
N PHE A 563 -1.08 8.64 -4.27
CA PHE A 563 -1.18 8.87 -5.72
C PHE A 563 -1.48 7.58 -6.51
N GLY A 564 -1.05 6.42 -6.01
CA GLY A 564 -1.50 5.12 -6.50
C GLY A 564 -3.01 4.95 -6.41
N LEU A 565 -3.61 5.29 -5.26
CA LEU A 565 -5.06 5.29 -5.06
C LEU A 565 -5.78 6.36 -5.92
N PHE A 566 -5.10 7.46 -6.22
CA PHE A 566 -5.62 8.54 -7.07
C PHE A 566 -5.54 8.23 -8.57
N GLY A 567 -4.98 7.08 -8.94
CA GLY A 567 -4.84 6.68 -10.33
C GLY A 567 -3.68 7.34 -11.07
N ILE A 568 -2.59 7.65 -10.36
CA ILE A 568 -1.38 8.23 -10.92
C ILE A 568 -0.19 7.34 -10.52
N PRO A 569 -0.04 6.18 -11.18
CA PRO A 569 0.96 5.19 -10.84
C PRO A 569 2.39 5.64 -11.17
N TYR A 570 2.58 6.51 -12.16
CA TYR A 570 3.88 7.08 -12.50
C TYR A 570 4.17 8.29 -11.60
N ILE A 571 4.60 7.98 -10.37
CA ILE A 571 4.82 8.91 -9.26
C ILE A 571 6.16 8.63 -8.57
N GLY A 572 6.77 9.67 -8.01
CA GLY A 572 7.97 9.59 -7.18
C GLY A 572 8.26 10.91 -6.47
N ALA A 573 9.26 10.91 -5.59
CA ALA A 573 9.80 12.12 -4.98
C ALA A 573 11.20 12.41 -5.55
N ASP A 574 11.64 13.66 -5.43
CA ASP A 574 13.00 14.04 -5.84
C ASP A 574 14.01 13.35 -4.92
N ILE A 575 14.76 12.42 -5.51
CA ILE A 575 15.68 11.54 -4.81
C ILE A 575 16.86 12.37 -4.28
N CYS A 576 17.24 12.09 -3.03
CA CYS A 576 18.20 12.86 -2.23
C CYS A 576 17.68 14.21 -1.69
N GLY A 577 16.45 14.60 -2.04
CA GLY A 577 15.81 15.84 -1.60
C GLY A 577 16.17 17.02 -2.50
N PHE A 578 15.18 17.88 -2.75
CA PHE A 578 15.33 19.07 -3.58
C PHE A 578 15.97 20.23 -2.81
N PHE A 579 15.43 20.59 -1.65
CA PHE A 579 16.02 21.61 -0.76
C PHE A 579 17.08 21.00 0.17
N ASP A 580 17.97 21.86 0.67
CA ASP A 580 19.03 21.55 1.65
C ASP A 580 20.20 20.69 1.11
N ASP A 581 21.38 20.85 1.74
CA ASP A 581 22.54 20.03 1.42
C ASP A 581 22.33 18.60 1.94
N VAL A 582 22.19 17.63 1.04
CA VAL A 582 22.07 16.22 1.41
C VAL A 582 23.39 15.66 1.97
N SER A 583 23.30 14.81 2.99
CA SER A 583 24.44 14.00 3.43
C SER A 583 24.65 12.80 2.50
N GLU A 584 25.88 12.30 2.40
CA GLU A 584 26.18 11.08 1.64
C GLU A 584 25.30 9.90 2.07
N GLU A 585 25.14 9.71 3.39
CA GLU A 585 24.33 8.64 3.95
C GLU A 585 22.87 8.75 3.52
N LEU A 586 22.26 9.93 3.66
CA LEU A 586 20.88 10.14 3.28
C LEU A 586 20.70 9.93 1.77
N CYS A 587 21.58 10.48 0.94
CA CYS A 587 21.47 10.32 -0.51
C CYS A 587 21.66 8.85 -0.93
N ARG A 588 22.60 8.12 -0.33
CA ARG A 588 22.77 6.68 -0.58
C ARG A 588 21.51 5.88 -0.25
N ARG A 589 20.84 6.20 0.86
CA ARG A 589 19.57 5.57 1.29
C ARG A 589 18.42 5.95 0.38
N TRP A 590 18.36 7.21 -0.01
CA TRP A 590 17.32 7.69 -0.92
C TRP A 590 17.49 7.12 -2.31
N MET A 591 18.72 6.94 -2.81
CA MET A 591 18.95 6.25 -4.08
C MET A 591 18.47 4.79 -4.04
N GLN A 592 18.64 4.09 -2.90
CA GLN A 592 18.13 2.72 -2.73
C GLN A 592 16.61 2.68 -2.76
N VAL A 593 15.94 3.54 -2.00
CA VAL A 593 14.47 3.60 -1.94
C VAL A 593 13.89 4.13 -3.25
N GLY A 594 14.53 5.16 -3.81
CA GLY A 594 14.13 5.86 -5.03
C GLY A 594 14.29 5.02 -6.29
N ALA A 595 15.17 4.03 -6.30
CA ALA A 595 15.23 3.02 -7.36
C ALA A 595 13.94 2.18 -7.49
N PHE A 596 13.09 2.17 -6.44
CA PHE A 596 11.77 1.52 -6.47
C PHE A 596 10.63 2.51 -6.75
N TYR A 597 10.92 3.79 -6.97
CA TYR A 597 9.89 4.74 -7.37
C TYR A 597 9.48 4.45 -8.83
N PRO A 598 8.18 4.38 -9.15
CA PRO A 598 7.72 4.27 -10.54
C PRO A 598 8.25 5.40 -11.44
N PHE A 599 8.38 6.61 -10.89
CA PHE A 599 9.12 7.72 -11.46
C PHE A 599 10.38 7.97 -10.61
N SER A 600 11.55 7.62 -11.13
CA SER A 600 12.81 7.65 -10.39
C SER A 600 13.73 8.78 -10.89
N ARG A 601 13.60 9.96 -10.28
CA ARG A 601 14.40 11.15 -10.62
C ARG A 601 15.17 11.67 -9.42
N ASN A 602 16.47 11.88 -9.60
CA ASN A 602 17.25 12.73 -8.70
C ASN A 602 17.20 14.17 -9.21
N HIS A 603 16.74 15.08 -8.35
CA HIS A 603 16.58 16.49 -8.65
C HIS A 603 16.95 17.30 -7.41
N ASN A 604 17.57 18.46 -7.62
CA ASN A 604 18.22 19.25 -6.59
C ASN A 604 18.01 20.75 -6.88
N ALA A 605 17.83 21.56 -5.85
CA ALA A 605 17.60 23.00 -6.00
C ALA A 605 18.90 23.78 -6.27
N GLN A 606 18.74 25.03 -6.70
CA GLN A 606 19.83 25.97 -6.87
C GLN A 606 20.54 26.22 -5.52
N HIS A 607 21.84 26.52 -5.57
CA HIS A 607 22.71 26.83 -4.42
C HIS A 607 23.11 25.65 -3.52
N TYR A 608 22.51 24.47 -3.66
CA TYR A 608 22.90 23.28 -2.92
C TYR A 608 23.96 22.45 -3.62
N LYS A 609 24.74 21.71 -2.83
CA LYS A 609 25.81 20.85 -3.32
C LYS A 609 25.25 19.76 -4.22
N VAL A 610 26.02 19.44 -5.26
CA VAL A 610 25.73 18.30 -6.13
C VAL A 610 25.94 17.02 -5.32
N PRO A 611 24.93 16.15 -5.17
CA PRO A 611 25.11 14.89 -4.48
C PRO A 611 26.14 14.02 -5.23
N VAL A 612 27.05 13.38 -4.49
CA VAL A 612 27.90 12.34 -5.07
C VAL A 612 27.06 11.06 -5.11
N LEU A 613 26.70 10.62 -6.31
CA LEU A 613 25.96 9.38 -6.52
C LEU A 613 26.91 8.21 -6.29
N PHE A 614 26.84 7.59 -5.10
CA PHE A 614 27.60 6.38 -4.78
C PHE A 614 26.88 5.14 -5.34
N PHE A 615 27.67 4.31 -6.01
CA PHE A 615 27.27 3.18 -6.85
C PHE A 615 26.28 2.20 -6.22
N LEU A 616 25.24 1.89 -6.97
CA LEU A 616 24.49 0.62 -6.93
C LEU A 616 24.15 0.17 -8.35
N TYR A 617 25.19 -0.12 -9.15
CA TYR A 617 25.07 -0.66 -10.51
C TYR A 617 24.14 -1.88 -10.56
N ASN A 618 24.22 -2.76 -9.56
CA ASN A 618 23.41 -3.99 -9.48
C ASN A 618 21.95 -3.77 -9.03
N THR A 619 21.63 -2.65 -8.38
CA THR A 619 20.29 -2.40 -7.84
C THR A 619 19.41 -1.70 -8.86
N ILE A 620 19.94 -0.70 -9.57
CA ILE A 620 19.16 0.11 -10.54
C ILE A 620 18.84 -0.72 -11.81
N TYR A 621 19.83 -1.42 -12.38
CA TYR A 621 19.65 -2.23 -13.59
C TYR A 621 18.70 -3.44 -13.40
N SER A 622 18.64 -3.99 -12.18
CA SER A 622 17.74 -5.09 -11.80
C SER A 622 16.27 -4.65 -11.65
N MET A 623 16.03 -3.33 -11.55
CA MET A 623 14.75 -2.77 -11.10
C MET A 623 13.99 -2.00 -12.18
N GLU A 624 14.66 -1.42 -13.17
CA GLU A 624 14.02 -0.82 -14.36
C GLU A 624 13.05 -1.82 -15.05
N SER A 625 13.35 -3.12 -15.00
CA SER A 625 12.45 -4.18 -15.47
C SER A 625 11.32 -4.57 -14.50
N LYS A 626 11.47 -4.32 -13.18
CA LYS A 626 10.48 -4.69 -12.15
C LYS A 626 9.35 -3.67 -12.05
N SER A 627 9.63 -2.39 -12.27
CA SER A 627 8.59 -1.34 -12.35
C SER A 627 7.55 -1.63 -13.44
N PHE A 628 7.95 -2.29 -14.53
CA PHE A 628 7.04 -2.75 -15.60
C PHE A 628 6.16 -3.93 -15.15
N LYS A 629 6.70 -4.89 -14.39
CA LYS A 629 5.95 -6.04 -13.83
C LYS A 629 4.89 -5.63 -12.80
N CYS A 630 4.97 -4.40 -12.31
CA CYS A 630 4.01 -3.85 -11.35
C CYS A 630 2.77 -3.25 -12.00
N MET A 631 2.77 -2.92 -13.30
CA MET A 631 1.59 -2.42 -14.02
C MET A 631 0.89 -3.59 -14.73
N ASP A 632 -0.38 -3.82 -14.41
CA ASP A 632 -1.19 -4.74 -15.20
C ASP A 632 -1.56 -4.11 -16.57
N PRO A 633 -2.12 -4.88 -17.53
CA PRO A 633 -2.55 -4.35 -18.83
C PRO A 633 -3.63 -3.25 -18.74
N ASN A 634 -4.24 -3.04 -17.57
CA ASN A 634 -5.23 -2.01 -17.29
C ASN A 634 -4.64 -0.78 -16.57
N GLY A 635 -3.33 -0.72 -16.34
CA GLY A 635 -2.65 0.41 -15.69
C GLY A 635 -2.71 0.40 -14.15
N THR A 636 -3.11 -0.71 -13.52
CA THR A 636 -3.18 -0.86 -12.05
C THR A 636 -1.83 -1.32 -11.49
N LEU A 637 -1.32 -0.63 -10.46
CA LEU A 637 -0.03 -0.97 -9.86
C LEU A 637 -0.17 -2.13 -8.84
N ARG A 638 -0.05 -3.40 -9.27
CA ARG A 638 -0.10 -4.60 -8.41
C ARG A 638 0.92 -4.58 -7.26
N CYS A 639 2.07 -3.93 -7.44
CA CYS A 639 3.12 -3.89 -6.41
C CYS A 639 2.79 -2.95 -5.23
N GLN A 640 1.99 -1.90 -5.43
CA GLN A 640 1.52 -1.08 -4.30
C GLN A 640 0.49 -1.82 -3.45
N ALA A 641 -0.35 -2.65 -4.07
CA ALA A 641 -1.24 -3.57 -3.35
C ALA A 641 -0.45 -4.62 -2.53
N LEU A 642 0.69 -5.11 -3.04
CA LEU A 642 1.59 -5.99 -2.27
C LEU A 642 2.24 -5.27 -1.07
N LEU A 643 2.62 -4.00 -1.21
CA LEU A 643 3.15 -3.18 -0.10
C LEU A 643 2.06 -2.84 0.94
N LEU A 644 0.83 -2.54 0.49
CA LEU A 644 -0.33 -2.37 1.39
C LEU A 644 -0.66 -3.66 2.14
N ARG A 645 -0.54 -4.84 1.50
CA ARG A 645 -0.65 -6.15 2.17
C ARG A 645 0.44 -6.41 3.21
N SER A 646 1.66 -5.90 2.99
CA SER A 646 2.79 -6.11 3.92
C SER A 646 2.77 -5.17 5.13
N VAL A 647 2.24 -3.95 4.97
CA VAL A 647 2.21 -2.92 6.03
C VAL A 647 1.00 -3.09 6.97
N HIS A 648 -0.02 -3.86 6.59
CA HIS A 648 -1.29 -3.92 7.35
C HIS A 648 -1.53 -5.16 8.23
N GLN A 649 -0.52 -5.99 8.49
CA GLN A 649 -0.70 -7.12 9.40
C GLN A 649 -0.47 -6.71 10.86
N GLY A 650 -1.45 -6.01 11.44
CA GLY A 650 -1.64 -5.85 12.89
C GLY A 650 -1.99 -7.17 13.60
N SER A 651 -1.35 -8.28 13.20
CA SER A 651 -1.50 -9.60 13.79
C SER A 651 -0.39 -9.81 14.82
N THR A 652 -0.75 -10.32 15.99
CA THR A 652 0.21 -10.83 16.98
C THR A 652 0.89 -12.14 16.54
N ARG A 653 0.59 -12.67 15.34
CA ARG A 653 1.20 -13.88 14.77
C ARG A 653 1.64 -13.67 13.34
N LEU A 654 2.88 -14.08 13.06
CA LEU A 654 3.49 -14.14 11.73
C LEU A 654 2.98 -15.38 10.95
N PRO A 655 3.15 -15.43 9.62
CA PRO A 655 2.89 -16.64 8.83
C PRO A 655 3.65 -17.85 9.40
N GLN A 656 3.02 -19.02 9.36
CA GLN A 656 3.60 -20.27 9.81
C GLN A 656 4.72 -20.71 8.86
N ILE A 657 5.79 -21.29 9.40
CA ILE A 657 6.98 -21.71 8.64
C ILE A 657 6.88 -23.20 8.39
N MET A 658 6.15 -23.56 7.34
CA MET A 658 6.04 -24.91 6.77
C MET A 658 5.70 -24.78 5.28
N SER A 659 6.58 -25.23 4.40
CA SER A 659 6.40 -25.21 2.94
C SER A 659 5.24 -26.14 2.59
N MET A 660 4.28 -25.68 1.80
CA MET A 660 3.14 -26.49 1.39
C MET A 660 2.61 -25.96 0.07
N ASP A 661 2.17 -26.84 -0.82
CA ASP A 661 1.35 -26.45 -1.97
C ASP A 661 -0.06 -26.05 -1.49
N GLN A 662 -0.22 -24.74 -1.29
CA GLN A 662 -1.50 -24.12 -0.98
C GLN A 662 -1.52 -22.68 -1.50
N PRO A 663 -2.68 -22.20 -1.98
CA PRO A 663 -2.80 -20.83 -2.44
C PRO A 663 -2.54 -19.84 -1.30
N PRO A 664 -1.93 -18.67 -1.59
CA PRO A 664 -1.61 -17.69 -0.56
C PRO A 664 -2.89 -17.17 0.10
N GLY A 665 -3.01 -17.36 1.42
CA GLY A 665 -4.15 -16.92 2.22
C GLY A 665 -3.74 -16.38 3.59
N TYR A 666 -4.66 -15.68 4.25
CA TYR A 666 -4.41 -15.10 5.57
C TYR A 666 -4.17 -16.21 6.61
N LYS A 667 -2.98 -16.21 7.23
CA LYS A 667 -2.54 -17.25 8.19
C LYS A 667 -2.47 -18.66 7.58
N LEU A 668 -2.33 -18.77 6.27
CA LEU A 668 -1.94 -20.00 5.60
C LEU A 668 -0.42 -20.01 5.41
N ASN A 669 0.19 -21.18 5.30
CA ASN A 669 1.61 -21.23 4.98
C ASN A 669 1.83 -20.84 3.51
N GLY A 670 3.06 -20.48 3.17
CA GLY A 670 3.45 -20.25 1.80
C GLY A 670 4.06 -21.47 1.14
N TYR A 671 4.29 -21.35 -0.17
CA TYR A 671 5.10 -22.26 -0.96
C TYR A 671 6.55 -22.33 -0.43
N GLY A 672 7.18 -21.19 -0.15
CA GLY A 672 8.54 -21.13 0.42
C GLY A 672 8.59 -20.59 1.85
N VAL A 673 9.67 -20.92 2.57
CA VAL A 673 9.92 -20.38 3.93
C VAL A 673 11.35 -19.85 4.10
N HIS A 674 11.47 -18.66 4.67
CA HIS A 674 12.75 -18.06 5.07
C HIS A 674 12.62 -17.53 6.51
N PRO A 675 13.18 -18.24 7.52
CA PRO A 675 13.08 -17.88 8.94
C PRO A 675 14.01 -16.71 9.32
N PHE A 676 13.91 -15.59 8.60
CA PHE A 676 14.67 -14.36 8.83
C PHE A 676 13.73 -13.20 9.13
N TYR A 677 14.06 -12.38 10.12
CA TYR A 677 13.42 -11.07 10.33
C TYR A 677 14.47 -9.98 10.53
N MET A 678 14.03 -8.74 10.32
CA MET A 678 14.83 -7.56 10.64
C MET A 678 14.10 -6.69 11.66
N GLY A 679 14.75 -6.41 12.77
CA GLY A 679 14.36 -5.40 13.73
C GLY A 679 14.98 -4.06 13.37
N LEU A 680 14.17 -3.01 13.38
CA LEU A 680 14.61 -1.62 13.28
C LEU A 680 14.64 -1.03 14.69
N GLU A 681 15.79 -0.50 15.11
CA GLU A 681 15.91 0.18 16.39
C GLU A 681 15.38 1.62 16.29
N THR A 682 15.21 2.27 17.44
CA THR A 682 14.81 3.70 17.46
C THR A 682 15.96 4.64 17.08
N THR A 683 17.20 4.15 17.23
CA THR A 683 18.40 4.68 16.57
C THR A 683 18.47 3.99 15.20
N ALA A 684 19.00 4.63 14.15
CA ALA A 684 18.96 4.11 12.76
C ALA A 684 19.57 2.70 12.56
N ASP A 685 20.16 2.13 13.61
CA ASP A 685 20.64 0.77 13.72
C ASP A 685 19.54 -0.27 13.41
N ALA A 686 19.97 -1.38 12.83
CA ALA A 686 19.12 -2.51 12.56
C ALA A 686 19.82 -3.80 12.99
N HIS A 687 19.01 -4.81 13.27
CA HIS A 687 19.52 -6.16 13.46
C HIS A 687 18.65 -7.14 12.66
N GLY A 688 19.31 -8.05 11.96
CA GLY A 688 18.69 -9.19 11.31
C GLY A 688 18.87 -10.41 12.20
N VAL A 689 17.86 -11.25 12.27
CA VAL A 689 17.95 -12.55 12.94
C VAL A 689 17.46 -13.62 11.99
N LEU A 690 18.38 -14.48 11.59
CA LEU A 690 18.08 -15.73 10.89
C LEU A 690 18.05 -16.84 11.94
N LEU A 691 16.93 -17.56 12.04
CA LEU A 691 16.87 -18.85 12.73
C LEU A 691 17.11 -19.94 11.68
N LEU A 692 18.33 -20.48 11.61
CA LEU A 692 18.65 -21.56 10.68
C LEU A 692 18.09 -22.88 11.21
N ASN A 693 16.80 -23.12 10.95
CA ASN A 693 16.10 -24.33 11.33
C ASN A 693 15.05 -24.67 10.26
N SER A 694 15.07 -25.92 9.80
CA SER A 694 14.24 -26.44 8.71
C SER A 694 12.99 -27.16 9.19
N ASN A 695 12.83 -27.42 10.49
CA ASN A 695 11.63 -28.05 11.04
C ASN A 695 10.45 -27.08 11.00
N ALA A 696 9.24 -27.61 10.94
CA ALA A 696 8.05 -26.78 10.99
C ALA A 696 8.00 -25.96 12.29
N MET A 697 7.65 -24.69 12.18
CA MET A 697 7.60 -23.79 13.34
C MET A 697 6.56 -22.69 13.18
N ASP A 698 6.16 -22.09 14.28
CA ASP A 698 5.41 -20.84 14.30
C ASP A 698 6.17 -19.75 15.07
N VAL A 699 5.91 -18.51 14.68
CA VAL A 699 6.50 -17.33 15.29
C VAL A 699 5.38 -16.40 15.75
N THR A 700 5.37 -16.10 17.05
CA THR A 700 4.34 -15.28 17.70
C THR A 700 4.97 -14.03 18.32
N PHE A 701 4.40 -12.86 18.05
CA PHE A 701 4.73 -11.63 18.76
C PHE A 701 4.16 -11.67 20.18
N GLN A 702 4.98 -11.29 21.15
CA GLN A 702 4.54 -11.11 22.53
C GLN A 702 4.07 -9.66 22.76
N PRO A 703 3.28 -9.39 23.83
CA PRO A 703 2.92 -8.02 24.22
C PRO A 703 4.14 -7.16 24.62
N THR A 704 5.23 -7.79 25.02
CA THR A 704 6.56 -7.20 25.19
C THR A 704 7.34 -7.28 23.87
N PRO A 705 8.38 -6.45 23.62
CA PRO A 705 9.19 -6.50 22.39
C PRO A 705 10.03 -7.80 22.33
N ALA A 706 9.36 -8.91 22.06
CA ALA A 706 9.90 -10.24 22.04
C ALA A 706 9.11 -11.09 21.04
N LEU A 707 9.85 -11.98 20.36
CA LEU A 707 9.30 -13.03 19.52
C LEU A 707 9.39 -14.35 20.27
N THR A 708 8.37 -15.20 20.10
CA THR A 708 8.41 -16.59 20.54
C THR A 708 8.47 -17.46 19.30
N TYR A 709 9.59 -18.17 19.15
CA TYR A 709 9.73 -19.28 18.22
C TYR A 709 9.28 -20.54 18.91
N ARG A 710 8.41 -21.31 18.24
CA ARG A 710 8.09 -22.65 18.67
C ARG A 710 8.26 -23.59 17.49
N THR A 711 9.41 -24.26 17.50
CA THR A 711 9.76 -25.28 16.51
C THR A 711 9.43 -26.67 17.03
N LEU A 712 9.11 -27.54 16.08
CA LEU A 712 8.89 -28.96 16.25
C LEU A 712 10.16 -29.76 16.60
N GLY A 713 11.34 -29.22 16.30
CA GLY A 713 12.60 -29.94 16.43
C GLY A 713 13.79 -29.14 15.90
N GLY A 714 14.88 -29.84 15.64
CA GLY A 714 16.10 -29.26 15.10
C GLY A 714 16.91 -28.45 16.12
N ILE A 715 17.93 -27.78 15.61
CA ILE A 715 18.82 -26.92 16.39
C ILE A 715 18.26 -25.50 16.36
N LEU A 716 18.28 -24.82 17.51
CA LEU A 716 17.99 -23.39 17.57
C LEU A 716 19.27 -22.62 17.25
N ASP A 717 19.62 -22.57 15.97
CA ASP A 717 20.82 -21.88 15.50
C ASP A 717 20.46 -20.46 15.03
N PHE A 718 20.80 -19.47 15.84
CA PHE A 718 20.48 -18.08 15.58
C PHE A 718 21.71 -17.33 15.05
N TYR A 719 21.59 -16.79 13.85
CA TYR A 719 22.54 -15.84 13.30
C TYR A 719 21.97 -14.45 13.47
N ILE A 720 22.64 -13.65 14.28
CA ILE A 720 22.28 -12.25 14.48
C ILE A 720 23.27 -11.41 13.68
N VAL A 721 22.74 -10.70 12.70
CA VAL A 721 23.49 -9.80 11.85
C VAL A 721 23.16 -8.38 12.30
N MET A 722 24.14 -7.67 12.83
CA MET A 722 23.94 -6.31 13.31
C MET A 722 24.56 -5.35 12.31
N GLY A 723 23.86 -4.26 12.03
CA GLY A 723 24.38 -3.21 11.18
C GLY A 723 23.84 -1.87 11.64
N PRO A 724 24.61 -0.78 11.45
CA PRO A 724 24.11 0.55 11.78
C PRO A 724 22.94 0.99 10.89
N THR A 725 22.52 0.15 9.94
CA THR A 725 21.43 0.39 8.98
C THR A 725 20.88 -0.94 8.45
N PRO A 726 19.60 -1.00 8.02
CA PRO A 726 18.97 -2.18 7.43
C PRO A 726 19.75 -2.83 6.28
N GLU A 727 20.38 -2.03 5.44
CA GLU A 727 21.00 -2.48 4.20
C GLU A 727 22.33 -3.17 4.45
N LEU A 728 23.07 -2.73 5.48
CA LEU A 728 24.26 -3.47 5.93
C LEU A 728 23.87 -4.79 6.58
N VAL A 729 22.72 -4.83 7.29
CA VAL A 729 22.16 -6.10 7.77
C VAL A 729 21.80 -7.03 6.60
N VAL A 730 21.16 -6.52 5.54
CA VAL A 730 20.87 -7.33 4.34
C VAL A 730 22.15 -7.77 3.63
N GLU A 731 23.15 -6.89 3.52
CA GLU A 731 24.43 -7.22 2.90
C GLU A 731 25.15 -8.34 3.65
N GLU A 732 25.27 -8.24 4.97
CA GLU A 732 25.88 -9.28 5.80
C GLU A 732 25.04 -10.56 5.83
N TYR A 733 23.70 -10.44 5.87
CA TYR A 733 22.79 -11.59 5.76
C TYR A 733 22.99 -12.35 4.45
N THR A 734 23.02 -11.64 3.31
CA THR A 734 23.24 -12.27 2.00
C THR A 734 24.68 -12.72 1.79
N ALA A 735 25.66 -12.14 2.48
CA ALA A 735 27.01 -12.68 2.55
C ALA A 735 27.04 -14.03 3.31
N LEU A 736 26.22 -14.17 4.36
CA LEU A 736 26.09 -15.40 5.15
C LEU A 736 25.37 -16.52 4.36
N ILE A 737 24.21 -16.22 3.75
CA ILE A 737 23.37 -17.25 3.11
C ILE A 737 23.63 -17.44 1.61
N GLY A 738 24.48 -16.60 1.02
CA GLY A 738 24.69 -16.53 -0.42
C GLY A 738 23.87 -15.40 -1.06
N ARG A 739 24.46 -14.75 -2.06
CA ARG A 739 23.81 -13.69 -2.82
C ARG A 739 22.90 -14.32 -3.90
N PRO A 740 21.73 -13.73 -4.19
CA PRO A 740 20.86 -14.21 -5.26
C PRO A 740 21.60 -14.27 -6.60
N VAL A 741 21.28 -15.26 -7.42
CA VAL A 741 21.79 -15.33 -8.80
C VAL A 741 21.24 -14.16 -9.61
N LEU A 742 22.04 -13.63 -10.54
CA LEU A 742 21.57 -12.62 -11.48
C LEU A 742 20.78 -13.33 -12.58
N PRO A 743 19.45 -13.13 -12.70
CA PRO A 743 18.67 -13.77 -13.75
C PRO A 743 19.10 -13.27 -15.13
N ALA A 744 18.90 -14.08 -16.16
CA ALA A 744 19.17 -13.67 -17.54
C ALA A 744 18.26 -12.51 -17.94
N TYR A 745 18.78 -11.53 -18.67
CA TYR A 745 18.05 -10.29 -18.99
C TYR A 745 16.67 -10.54 -19.64
N TRP A 746 16.57 -11.54 -20.53
CA TRP A 746 15.32 -11.89 -21.20
C TRP A 746 14.23 -12.41 -20.26
N SER A 747 14.56 -12.96 -19.09
CA SER A 747 13.57 -13.46 -18.13
C SER A 747 12.89 -12.31 -17.36
N LEU A 748 13.34 -11.08 -17.57
CA LEU A 748 12.73 -9.89 -16.99
C LEU A 748 11.63 -9.31 -17.88
N GLY A 749 11.52 -9.75 -19.14
CA GLY A 749 10.48 -9.39 -20.10
C GLY A 749 9.09 -9.93 -19.79
N PHE A 750 8.11 -9.64 -20.65
CA PHE A 750 6.73 -10.12 -20.49
C PHE A 750 6.65 -11.60 -20.87
N GLN A 751 6.14 -12.43 -19.95
CA GLN A 751 6.02 -13.89 -20.09
C GLN A 751 4.55 -14.27 -20.15
N LEU A 752 4.21 -15.24 -21.00
CA LEU A 752 2.85 -15.69 -21.19
C LEU A 752 2.76 -17.20 -20.98
N CYS A 753 2.03 -17.60 -19.94
CA CYS A 753 1.77 -18.98 -19.56
C CYS A 753 0.27 -19.26 -19.52
N ARG A 754 -0.13 -20.49 -19.82
CA ARG A 754 -1.50 -20.99 -19.64
C ARG A 754 -1.49 -22.49 -19.39
N TYR A 755 -2.22 -22.91 -18.36
CA TYR A 755 -2.64 -24.29 -18.17
C TYR A 755 -3.81 -24.65 -19.11
N GLY A 756 -3.76 -25.85 -19.69
CA GLY A 756 -4.78 -26.42 -20.55
C GLY A 756 -4.59 -26.13 -22.04
N TYR A 757 -3.34 -26.12 -22.54
CA TYR A 757 -3.09 -26.15 -23.98
C TYR A 757 -3.43 -27.53 -24.55
N ALA A 758 -4.18 -27.56 -25.66
CA ALA A 758 -4.59 -28.83 -26.26
C ALA A 758 -3.55 -29.48 -27.19
N ASN A 759 -2.63 -28.69 -27.77
CA ASN A 759 -1.59 -29.15 -28.71
C ASN A 759 -0.66 -27.97 -29.08
N ASP A 760 0.39 -28.24 -29.86
CA ASP A 760 1.35 -27.22 -30.32
C ASP A 760 0.74 -26.17 -31.27
N THR A 761 -0.41 -26.46 -31.92
CA THR A 761 -1.08 -25.48 -32.79
C THR A 761 -1.68 -24.32 -31.99
N GLU A 762 -2.21 -24.56 -30.78
CA GLU A 762 -2.73 -23.48 -29.94
C GLU A 762 -1.62 -22.51 -29.50
N ILE A 763 -0.44 -23.05 -29.15
CA ILE A 763 0.74 -22.24 -28.82
C ILE A 763 1.18 -21.43 -30.05
N ALA A 764 1.18 -22.05 -31.24
CA ALA A 764 1.54 -21.40 -32.49
C ALA A 764 0.55 -20.29 -32.91
N ASP A 765 -0.76 -20.53 -32.74
CA ASP A 765 -1.81 -19.55 -33.02
C ASP A 765 -1.68 -18.35 -32.08
N LEU A 766 -1.56 -18.59 -30.78
CA LEU A 766 -1.37 -17.54 -29.79
C LEU A 766 -0.13 -16.69 -30.11
N TYR A 767 0.98 -17.33 -30.46
CA TYR A 767 2.19 -16.62 -30.88
C TYR A 767 1.97 -15.75 -32.13
N ARG A 768 1.34 -16.31 -33.16
CA ARG A 768 1.03 -15.56 -34.39
C ARG A 768 0.08 -14.40 -34.13
N GLU A 769 -0.94 -14.58 -33.31
CA GLU A 769 -1.92 -13.56 -32.96
C GLU A 769 -1.29 -12.42 -32.16
N MET A 770 -0.48 -12.73 -31.14
CA MET A 770 0.24 -11.73 -30.35
C MET A 770 1.20 -10.91 -31.22
N ARG A 771 1.91 -11.57 -32.14
CA ARG A 771 2.78 -10.90 -33.13
C ARG A 771 1.99 -10.03 -34.09
N ALA A 772 0.87 -10.52 -34.63
CA ALA A 772 0.00 -9.76 -35.52
C ALA A 772 -0.63 -8.55 -34.83
N ALA A 773 -0.92 -8.65 -33.53
CA ALA A 773 -1.42 -7.56 -32.70
C ALA A 773 -0.32 -6.55 -32.29
N GLY A 774 0.96 -6.85 -32.57
CA GLY A 774 2.09 -6.01 -32.17
C GLY A 774 2.30 -5.95 -30.65
N ILE A 775 1.86 -6.97 -29.91
CA ILE A 775 2.05 -7.04 -28.46
C ILE A 775 3.48 -7.56 -28.20
N PRO A 776 4.36 -6.76 -27.56
CA PRO A 776 5.70 -7.20 -27.24
C PRO A 776 5.63 -8.19 -26.06
N TYR A 777 5.94 -9.45 -26.31
CA TYR A 777 6.12 -10.45 -25.27
C TYR A 777 7.37 -11.29 -25.58
N ASP A 778 8.16 -11.55 -24.55
CA ASP A 778 9.55 -12.00 -24.67
C ASP A 778 9.69 -13.50 -24.49
N VAL A 779 8.79 -14.09 -23.68
CA VAL A 779 8.84 -15.51 -23.30
C VAL A 779 7.48 -16.16 -23.47
N ALA A 780 7.46 -17.33 -24.11
CA ALA A 780 6.31 -18.24 -24.08
C ALA A 780 6.60 -19.40 -23.13
N ASP A 781 5.61 -19.71 -22.29
CA ASP A 781 5.73 -20.70 -21.24
C ASP A 781 4.72 -21.83 -21.52
N ALA A 782 5.20 -23.07 -21.51
CA ALA A 782 4.35 -24.26 -21.53
C ALA A 782 4.23 -24.86 -20.13
N ASP A 783 3.00 -24.91 -19.64
CA ASP A 783 2.61 -25.64 -18.43
C ASP A 783 2.63 -27.17 -18.67
N ILE A 784 2.12 -27.99 -17.76
CA ILE A 784 2.31 -29.46 -17.77
C ILE A 784 1.68 -30.20 -18.96
N ASP A 785 0.95 -29.52 -19.85
CA ASP A 785 0.20 -30.13 -20.95
C ASP A 785 1.08 -30.71 -22.07
N TYR A 786 2.30 -30.19 -22.26
CA TYR A 786 3.20 -30.71 -23.29
C TYR A 786 3.69 -32.14 -23.00
N MET A 787 3.53 -32.58 -21.75
CA MET A 787 4.04 -33.85 -21.24
C MET A 787 3.05 -34.99 -21.47
N GLU A 788 3.52 -36.12 -21.98
CA GLU A 788 2.67 -37.31 -22.18
C GLU A 788 2.11 -37.76 -20.83
N ARG A 789 0.79 -37.63 -20.63
CA ARG A 789 0.14 -37.89 -19.33
C ARG A 789 0.88 -37.19 -18.18
N GLN A 790 1.40 -35.98 -18.39
CA GLN A 790 2.13 -35.20 -17.38
C GLN A 790 3.43 -35.89 -16.88
N LEU A 791 4.03 -36.79 -17.68
CA LEU A 791 5.32 -37.40 -17.36
C LEU A 791 6.48 -36.45 -17.65
N ASP A 792 7.26 -36.11 -16.62
CA ASP A 792 8.48 -35.31 -16.77
C ASP A 792 9.42 -35.90 -17.83
N PHE A 793 9.99 -35.02 -18.65
CA PHE A 793 10.90 -35.35 -19.74
C PHE A 793 10.32 -36.20 -20.88
N VAL A 794 8.98 -36.34 -20.98
CA VAL A 794 8.33 -37.09 -22.07
C VAL A 794 7.37 -36.20 -22.85
N LEU A 795 7.64 -35.98 -24.14
CA LEU A 795 6.81 -35.13 -25.00
C LEU A 795 5.56 -35.88 -25.51
N ASP A 796 4.37 -35.30 -25.33
CA ASP A 796 3.11 -35.90 -25.80
C ASP A 796 3.04 -35.95 -27.34
N SER A 797 2.30 -36.94 -27.85
CA SER A 797 1.98 -37.09 -29.27
C SER A 797 1.27 -35.88 -29.90
N GLN A 798 0.52 -35.11 -29.11
CA GLN A 798 -0.17 -33.88 -29.51
C GLN A 798 0.74 -32.66 -29.60
N PHE A 799 1.99 -32.78 -29.14
CA PHE A 799 2.99 -31.71 -29.13
C PHE A 799 4.25 -32.08 -29.92
N GLN A 800 4.18 -33.07 -30.82
CA GLN A 800 5.33 -33.49 -31.64
C GLN A 800 5.86 -32.37 -32.56
N GLY A 801 5.03 -31.37 -32.89
CA GLY A 801 5.43 -30.18 -33.63
C GLY A 801 6.13 -29.12 -32.77
N LEU A 802 6.01 -29.19 -31.44
CA LEU A 802 6.50 -28.19 -30.51
C LEU A 802 8.01 -27.93 -30.64
N PRO A 803 8.91 -28.92 -30.79
CA PRO A 803 10.34 -28.64 -30.93
C PRO A 803 10.66 -27.75 -32.14
N ALA A 804 10.00 -28.00 -33.28
CA ALA A 804 10.19 -27.19 -34.48
C ALA A 804 9.61 -25.77 -34.31
N LEU A 805 8.47 -25.65 -33.63
CA LEU A 805 7.87 -24.35 -33.29
C LEU A 805 8.80 -23.54 -32.38
N VAL A 806 9.35 -24.17 -31.34
CA VAL A 806 10.26 -23.52 -30.39
C VAL A 806 11.53 -23.04 -31.09
N ASP A 807 12.13 -23.85 -31.96
CA ASP A 807 13.29 -23.42 -32.75
C ASP A 807 12.95 -22.24 -33.67
N HIS A 808 11.76 -22.22 -34.25
CA HIS A 808 11.29 -21.09 -35.06
C HIS A 808 11.11 -19.81 -34.23
N MET A 809 10.40 -19.88 -33.10
CA MET A 809 10.19 -18.75 -32.19
C MET A 809 11.53 -18.18 -31.69
N ARG A 810 12.46 -19.07 -31.30
CA ARG A 810 13.81 -18.69 -30.85
C ARG A 810 14.62 -18.03 -31.97
N GLY A 811 14.45 -18.50 -33.21
CA GLY A 811 15.02 -17.88 -34.41
C GLY A 811 14.52 -16.46 -34.66
N GLU A 812 13.32 -16.12 -34.21
CA GLU A 812 12.75 -14.76 -34.25
C GLU A 812 13.07 -13.90 -33.01
N GLY A 813 13.88 -14.41 -32.08
CA GLY A 813 14.33 -13.67 -30.90
C GLY A 813 13.49 -13.91 -29.64
N MET A 814 12.45 -14.73 -29.69
CA MET A 814 11.70 -15.14 -28.50
C MET A 814 12.48 -16.13 -27.63
N ARG A 815 12.02 -16.29 -26.39
CA ARG A 815 12.48 -17.32 -25.46
C ARG A 815 11.35 -18.29 -25.13
N PHE A 816 11.73 -19.51 -24.80
CA PHE A 816 10.77 -20.54 -24.43
C PHE A 816 11.19 -21.21 -23.13
N ILE A 817 10.25 -21.34 -22.20
CA ILE A 817 10.43 -22.07 -20.95
C ILE A 817 9.33 -23.12 -20.80
N PHE A 818 9.61 -24.15 -20.03
CA PHE A 818 8.63 -25.17 -19.70
C PHE A 818 8.71 -25.54 -18.22
N ILE A 819 7.63 -26.12 -17.72
CA ILE A 819 7.48 -26.55 -16.33
C ILE A 819 7.98 -27.99 -16.11
N LEU A 820 8.55 -28.24 -14.93
CA LEU A 820 8.99 -29.55 -14.44
C LEU A 820 8.51 -29.74 -13.01
N ASP A 821 7.95 -30.92 -12.75
CA ASP A 821 7.66 -31.38 -11.40
C ASP A 821 8.82 -32.27 -10.91
N PRO A 822 9.16 -32.26 -9.61
CA PRO A 822 10.25 -33.09 -9.09
C PRO A 822 9.85 -34.57 -8.97
N ALA A 823 8.56 -34.88 -8.91
CA ALA A 823 8.06 -36.21 -8.56
C ALA A 823 7.89 -37.10 -9.79
N ILE A 824 8.65 -38.19 -9.85
CA ILE A 824 8.74 -39.05 -11.03
C ILE A 824 7.74 -40.19 -10.96
N ALA A 825 6.95 -40.36 -12.02
CA ALA A 825 6.05 -41.49 -12.16
C ALA A 825 6.81 -42.83 -12.16
N ALA A 826 6.32 -43.76 -11.36
CA ALA A 826 7.03 -45.01 -11.07
C ALA A 826 6.47 -46.21 -11.83
N ASN A 827 5.24 -46.11 -12.31
CA ASN A 827 4.51 -47.18 -12.99
C ASN A 827 5.13 -47.56 -14.34
N GLU A 828 5.92 -46.68 -14.91
CA GLU A 828 6.55 -46.75 -16.23
C GLU A 828 7.96 -47.38 -16.18
N THR A 829 8.48 -47.64 -14.98
CA THR A 829 9.83 -48.21 -14.81
C THR A 829 9.86 -49.69 -15.23
N THR A 830 10.91 -50.10 -15.95
CA THR A 830 11.10 -51.50 -16.36
C THR A 830 12.30 -52.12 -15.61
N PRO A 831 12.14 -53.27 -14.92
CA PRO A 831 10.88 -53.97 -14.70
C PRO A 831 9.95 -53.15 -13.79
N THR A 832 8.64 -53.23 -14.03
CA THR A 832 7.62 -52.64 -13.14
C THR A 832 7.89 -53.12 -11.73
N LEU A 833 8.31 -52.21 -10.85
CA LEU A 833 8.59 -52.51 -9.45
C LEU A 833 7.32 -53.12 -8.84
N PRO A 834 7.33 -54.40 -8.41
CA PRO A 834 6.18 -55.00 -7.75
C PRO A 834 5.89 -54.19 -6.47
N LEU A 835 4.63 -53.86 -6.20
CA LEU A 835 4.21 -53.15 -4.98
C LEU A 835 4.62 -53.83 -3.66
N THR A 836 5.07 -55.09 -3.73
CA THR A 836 5.60 -55.90 -2.62
C THR A 836 7.13 -55.84 -2.47
N VAL A 837 7.83 -55.11 -3.35
CA VAL A 837 9.27 -54.82 -3.34
C VAL A 837 9.36 -53.31 -3.56
N VAL A 838 9.38 -52.45 -2.55
CA VAL A 838 10.56 -52.16 -1.71
C VAL A 838 10.05 -51.56 -0.40
N ASN A 839 10.51 -52.04 0.76
CA ASN A 839 10.23 -51.41 2.07
C ASN A 839 10.89 -50.01 2.24
N ASP A 840 11.50 -49.45 1.18
CA ASP A 840 12.41 -48.30 1.22
C ASP A 840 11.92 -47.06 0.43
N ILE A 841 10.77 -47.11 -0.26
CA ILE A 841 10.24 -45.98 -1.06
C ILE A 841 8.89 -45.51 -0.51
N VAL A 842 8.73 -44.20 -0.33
CA VAL A 842 7.43 -43.55 -0.05
C VAL A 842 6.75 -43.21 -1.37
N TRP A 843 5.58 -43.79 -1.60
CA TRP A 843 4.81 -43.59 -2.81
C TRP A 843 3.82 -42.44 -2.63
N GLY A 844 3.91 -41.40 -3.44
CA GLY A 844 2.90 -40.35 -3.54
C GLY A 844 2.03 -40.52 -4.77
N LYS A 845 1.18 -39.53 -5.02
CA LYS A 845 0.47 -39.33 -6.29
C LYS A 845 0.54 -37.86 -6.66
N VAL A 846 0.85 -37.57 -7.91
CA VAL A 846 0.92 -36.20 -8.49
C VAL A 846 0.18 -36.22 -9.82
N TRP A 847 0.47 -35.29 -10.74
CA TRP A 847 -0.24 -35.14 -12.01
C TRP A 847 -0.32 -36.38 -12.91
N PRO A 848 0.71 -37.25 -13.04
CA PRO A 848 0.66 -38.36 -13.99
C PRO A 848 -0.48 -39.36 -13.77
N ASP A 849 -1.24 -39.62 -14.83
CA ASP A 849 -2.32 -40.61 -14.86
C ASP A 849 -1.82 -42.01 -15.20
N PHE A 850 -2.54 -43.07 -14.84
CA PHE A 850 -2.21 -44.44 -15.26
C PHE A 850 -2.25 -44.59 -16.80
N PRO A 851 -1.43 -45.47 -17.39
CA PRO A 851 -1.47 -45.71 -18.82
C PRO A 851 -2.86 -46.14 -19.32
N GLY A 852 -3.40 -45.43 -20.32
CA GLY A 852 -4.64 -45.77 -21.01
C GLY A 852 -5.94 -45.47 -20.25
N VAL A 853 -5.90 -44.69 -19.17
CA VAL A 853 -7.12 -44.22 -18.48
C VAL A 853 -7.62 -42.90 -19.07
N VAL A 854 -8.93 -42.68 -19.00
CA VAL A 854 -9.56 -41.40 -19.34
C VAL A 854 -10.21 -40.87 -18.06
N VAL A 855 -9.78 -39.70 -17.62
CA VAL A 855 -10.27 -39.08 -16.39
C VAL A 855 -11.72 -38.66 -16.55
N ASN A 856 -12.58 -39.13 -15.64
CA ASN A 856 -13.97 -38.68 -15.57
C ASN A 856 -14.06 -37.45 -14.66
N GLU A 857 -14.13 -36.27 -15.27
CA GLU A 857 -14.21 -34.98 -14.58
C GLU A 857 -15.50 -34.78 -13.76
N SER A 858 -16.52 -35.63 -13.95
CA SER A 858 -17.77 -35.56 -13.17
C SER A 858 -17.65 -36.12 -11.74
N VAL A 859 -16.54 -36.78 -11.40
CA VAL A 859 -16.27 -37.33 -10.07
C VAL A 859 -15.44 -36.34 -9.25
N ASP A 860 -15.56 -36.35 -7.93
CA ASP A 860 -14.79 -35.45 -7.08
C ASP A 860 -13.27 -35.69 -7.17
N TRP A 861 -12.49 -34.65 -6.86
CA TRP A 861 -11.04 -34.63 -7.02
C TRP A 861 -10.31 -35.76 -6.27
N ASP A 862 -10.67 -36.02 -5.01
CA ASP A 862 -9.98 -37.04 -4.22
C ASP A 862 -10.24 -38.45 -4.80
N THR A 863 -11.46 -38.71 -5.29
CA THR A 863 -11.77 -39.95 -6.00
C THR A 863 -10.99 -40.06 -7.33
N GLN A 864 -10.86 -38.96 -8.09
CA GLN A 864 -10.03 -38.96 -9.32
C GLN A 864 -8.58 -39.31 -9.01
N VAL A 865 -8.01 -38.73 -7.95
CA VAL A 865 -6.65 -39.04 -7.48
C VAL A 865 -6.52 -40.51 -7.12
N GLU A 866 -7.51 -41.09 -6.44
CA GLU A 866 -7.47 -42.50 -6.04
C GLU A 866 -7.43 -43.45 -7.24
N ILE A 867 -8.28 -43.22 -8.25
CA ILE A 867 -8.51 -44.20 -9.33
C ILE A 867 -7.69 -43.96 -10.60
N TYR A 868 -7.33 -42.71 -10.92
CA TYR A 868 -6.68 -42.37 -12.19
C TYR A 868 -5.20 -42.03 -12.05
N ARG A 869 -4.78 -41.35 -10.99
CA ARG A 869 -3.38 -40.90 -10.84
C ARG A 869 -2.46 -42.07 -10.49
N SER A 870 -1.33 -42.14 -11.19
CA SER A 870 -0.26 -43.12 -11.02
C SER A 870 0.53 -42.89 -9.73
N TYR A 871 1.38 -43.85 -9.36
CA TYR A 871 2.30 -43.70 -8.23
C TYR A 871 3.52 -42.90 -8.65
N ALA A 872 3.92 -41.97 -7.78
CA ALA A 872 5.09 -41.14 -7.97
C ALA A 872 6.12 -41.36 -6.85
N ALA A 873 7.40 -41.35 -7.21
CA ALA A 873 8.52 -41.32 -6.30
C ALA A 873 9.12 -39.91 -6.24
N PHE A 874 9.52 -39.49 -5.05
CA PHE A 874 10.17 -38.20 -4.83
C PHE A 874 11.68 -38.42 -4.78
N PRO A 875 12.45 -37.91 -5.76
CA PRO A 875 13.90 -38.07 -5.78
C PRO A 875 14.55 -37.42 -4.55
N ASP A 876 15.56 -38.07 -4.01
CA ASP A 876 16.37 -37.55 -2.90
C ASP A 876 17.51 -36.67 -3.44
N PHE A 877 17.24 -35.38 -3.62
CA PHE A 877 18.17 -34.41 -4.19
C PHE A 877 19.36 -34.06 -3.29
N PHE A 878 19.39 -34.51 -2.02
CA PHE A 878 20.58 -34.38 -1.18
C PHE A 878 21.71 -35.32 -1.60
N MET A 879 21.39 -36.38 -2.35
CA MET A 879 22.39 -37.32 -2.84
C MET A 879 23.01 -36.85 -4.16
N ASN A 880 24.34 -36.84 -4.23
CA ASN A 880 25.08 -36.51 -5.46
C ASN A 880 24.68 -37.39 -6.66
N ARG A 881 24.30 -38.67 -6.43
CA ARG A 881 23.84 -39.56 -7.51
C ARG A 881 22.52 -39.12 -8.13
N THR A 882 21.62 -38.57 -7.33
CA THR A 882 20.31 -38.07 -7.78
C THR A 882 20.51 -36.78 -8.56
N ALA A 883 21.32 -35.85 -8.04
CA ALA A 883 21.72 -34.64 -8.76
C ALA A 883 22.35 -34.96 -10.13
N THR A 884 23.30 -35.92 -10.16
CA THR A 884 23.96 -36.34 -11.41
C THR A 884 22.98 -36.97 -12.41
N TRP A 885 21.97 -37.69 -11.92
CA TRP A 885 20.92 -38.25 -12.75
C TRP A 885 20.02 -37.13 -13.30
N TRP A 886 19.59 -36.19 -12.45
CA TRP A 886 18.77 -35.04 -12.83
C TRP A 886 19.42 -34.17 -13.91
N HIS A 887 20.71 -33.85 -13.77
CA HIS A 887 21.47 -33.11 -14.79
C HIS A 887 21.44 -33.82 -16.14
N ARG A 888 21.49 -35.16 -16.13
CA ARG A 888 21.49 -35.97 -17.34
C ARG A 888 20.14 -35.96 -18.01
N GLU A 889 19.04 -36.08 -17.26
CA GLU A 889 17.69 -36.03 -17.83
C GLU A 889 17.42 -34.67 -18.47
N ILE A 890 17.75 -33.57 -17.78
CA ILE A 890 17.63 -32.20 -18.33
C ILE A 890 18.49 -32.06 -19.61
N SER A 891 19.74 -32.52 -19.56
CA SER A 891 20.66 -32.44 -20.70
C SER A 891 20.20 -33.29 -21.88
N ASP A 892 19.69 -34.49 -21.62
CA ASP A 892 19.18 -35.40 -22.63
C ASP A 892 17.90 -34.85 -23.27
N PHE A 893 16.98 -34.31 -22.47
CA PHE A 893 15.79 -33.63 -22.99
C PHE A 893 16.16 -32.43 -23.88
N TYR A 894 17.07 -31.58 -23.41
CA TYR A 894 17.58 -30.44 -24.19
C TYR A 894 18.24 -30.85 -25.51
N ASN A 895 19.00 -31.95 -25.51
CA ASN A 895 19.81 -32.35 -26.66
C ASN A 895 19.10 -33.29 -27.62
N LYS A 896 18.15 -34.09 -27.15
CA LYS A 896 17.50 -35.15 -27.93
C LYS A 896 16.05 -34.86 -28.27
N ILE A 897 15.35 -34.04 -27.47
CA ILE A 897 13.91 -33.80 -27.62
C ILE A 897 13.63 -32.36 -28.05
N MET A 898 13.95 -31.36 -27.23
CA MET A 898 13.57 -29.98 -27.47
C MET A 898 14.53 -28.99 -26.82
N LYS A 899 14.85 -27.89 -27.52
CA LYS A 899 15.62 -26.78 -26.96
C LYS A 899 14.73 -25.83 -26.16
N PHE A 900 15.29 -25.18 -25.15
CA PHE A 900 14.60 -24.21 -24.30
C PHE A 900 15.60 -23.19 -23.74
N ASP A 901 15.13 -22.13 -23.11
CA ASP A 901 15.99 -21.06 -22.59
C ASP A 901 15.93 -20.95 -21.06
N GLY A 902 14.93 -21.56 -20.42
CA GLY A 902 14.79 -21.64 -18.96
C GLY A 902 13.86 -22.77 -18.53
N LEU A 903 13.80 -22.99 -17.21
CA LEU A 903 12.98 -24.01 -16.55
C LEU A 903 12.14 -23.37 -15.45
N TRP A 904 10.87 -23.75 -15.37
CA TRP A 904 10.01 -23.51 -14.21
C TRP A 904 9.98 -24.82 -13.42
N ILE A 905 10.37 -24.80 -12.14
CA ILE A 905 10.18 -25.94 -11.23
C ILE A 905 8.95 -25.71 -10.36
N ASP A 906 8.01 -26.65 -10.36
CA ASP A 906 6.77 -26.60 -9.58
C ASP A 906 6.69 -27.78 -8.61
N MET A 907 5.74 -27.76 -7.66
CA MET A 907 5.51 -28.81 -6.66
C MET A 907 6.74 -29.24 -5.84
N ASN A 908 7.74 -28.36 -5.69
CA ASN A 908 8.99 -28.65 -4.98
C ASN A 908 8.92 -28.39 -3.46
N GLU A 909 7.72 -28.13 -2.94
CA GLU A 909 7.27 -28.16 -1.54
C GLU A 909 6.86 -29.57 -1.07
N PRO A 910 7.68 -30.56 -1.44
CA PRO A 910 7.34 -31.96 -1.72
C PRO A 910 5.84 -32.29 -1.64
N SER A 911 5.10 -31.77 -2.62
CA SER A 911 3.63 -31.80 -2.64
C SER A 911 3.09 -33.10 -3.22
N SER A 912 2.06 -33.66 -2.59
CA SER A 912 1.43 -34.91 -2.98
C SER A 912 -0.09 -34.81 -2.89
N PHE A 913 -0.81 -35.38 -3.85
CA PHE A 913 -2.26 -35.42 -3.81
C PHE A 913 -2.82 -36.40 -2.77
N VAL A 914 -1.99 -37.29 -2.21
CA VAL A 914 -2.35 -38.19 -1.10
C VAL A 914 -1.64 -37.81 0.20
N HIS A 915 -2.18 -38.24 1.34
CA HIS A 915 -1.62 -37.93 2.66
C HIS A 915 -0.52 -38.91 3.08
N GLY A 916 0.74 -38.48 3.06
CA GLY A 916 1.90 -39.23 3.49
C GLY A 916 2.41 -40.23 2.45
N THR A 917 1.65 -41.30 2.25
CA THR A 917 1.96 -42.37 1.28
C THR A 917 0.66 -42.94 0.72
N VAL A 918 0.72 -43.58 -0.44
CA VAL A 918 -0.42 -44.31 -1.01
C VAL A 918 -0.98 -45.31 0.01
N GLY A 919 -2.30 -45.29 0.19
CA GLY A 919 -3.00 -46.06 1.23
C GLY A 919 -2.97 -45.43 2.62
N GLU A 920 -2.38 -44.23 2.76
CA GLU A 920 -2.39 -43.34 3.93
C GLU A 920 -1.94 -44.00 5.24
N LYS A 921 -0.98 -44.92 5.13
CA LYS A 921 -0.41 -45.66 6.26
C LYS A 921 1.10 -45.46 6.34
N CYS A 922 1.50 -44.33 6.91
CA CYS A 922 2.91 -44.07 7.20
C CYS A 922 3.47 -45.11 8.18
N LEU A 923 4.63 -45.68 7.85
CA LEU A 923 5.30 -46.71 8.66
C LEU A 923 6.19 -46.07 9.72
N GLY A 924 5.97 -46.36 10.99
CA GLY A 924 6.82 -45.89 12.09
C GLY A 924 6.05 -45.11 13.15
N PRO A 925 6.75 -44.41 14.06
CA PRO A 925 6.10 -43.68 15.15
C PRO A 925 5.22 -42.55 14.62
N SER A 926 3.93 -42.54 14.99
CA SER A 926 2.98 -41.50 14.59
C SER A 926 3.29 -40.12 15.15
N VAL A 927 4.26 -40.02 16.08
CA VAL A 927 4.69 -38.75 16.70
C VAL A 927 5.34 -37.79 15.69
N TYR A 928 5.84 -38.28 14.56
CA TYR A 928 6.41 -37.40 13.52
C TYR A 928 5.32 -36.82 12.63
N ASP A 929 4.31 -37.61 12.27
CA ASP A 929 3.16 -37.12 11.49
C ASP A 929 2.20 -36.30 12.37
N ASN A 930 2.08 -36.66 13.65
CA ASN A 930 1.23 -36.03 14.66
C ASN A 930 2.04 -35.68 15.91
N PRO A 931 2.91 -34.65 15.84
CA PRO A 931 3.70 -34.22 16.98
C PRO A 931 2.84 -33.72 18.15
N PRO A 932 3.36 -33.79 19.40
CA PRO A 932 2.65 -33.33 20.59
C PRO A 932 2.28 -31.84 20.53
N TYR A 933 3.11 -31.07 19.83
CA TYR A 933 2.80 -29.71 19.43
C TYR A 933 2.57 -29.71 17.92
N MET A 934 1.44 -29.20 17.46
CA MET A 934 1.18 -28.98 16.04
C MET A 934 1.19 -27.47 15.78
N PRO A 935 2.03 -26.95 14.86
CA PRO A 935 1.90 -25.56 14.43
C PRO A 935 0.47 -25.32 13.92
N PRO A 936 -0.07 -24.10 14.03
CA PRO A 936 -1.46 -23.80 13.68
C PRO A 936 -1.65 -23.74 12.14
N LEU A 937 -1.43 -24.86 11.46
CA LEU A 937 -1.66 -25.07 10.04
C LEU A 937 -3.17 -25.23 9.77
N GLU A 938 -3.67 -24.82 8.60
CA GLU A 938 -5.08 -24.98 8.20
C GLU A 938 -5.55 -26.43 8.37
N SER A 939 -4.74 -27.37 7.89
CA SER A 939 -4.97 -28.81 7.98
C SER A 939 -4.31 -29.47 9.21
N SER A 940 -4.02 -28.72 10.28
CA SER A 940 -3.38 -29.24 11.50
C SER A 940 -4.09 -30.46 12.12
N HIS A 941 -5.40 -30.58 11.93
CA HIS A 941 -6.21 -31.72 12.37
C HIS A 941 -5.95 -33.02 11.59
N ARG A 942 -5.29 -32.96 10.43
CA ARG A 942 -4.97 -34.11 9.56
C ARG A 942 -3.53 -34.62 9.71
N GLY A 943 -2.68 -33.94 10.47
CA GLY A 943 -1.26 -34.27 10.61
C GLY A 943 -0.37 -33.48 9.64
N LEU A 944 0.94 -33.46 9.90
CA LEU A 944 1.94 -32.80 9.05
C LEU A 944 2.10 -33.46 7.68
N ASN A 945 1.82 -34.75 7.58
CA ASN A 945 1.86 -35.52 6.33
C ASN A 945 0.66 -35.24 5.41
N HIS A 946 -0.20 -34.28 5.75
CA HIS A 946 -1.33 -33.90 4.93
C HIS A 946 -0.85 -33.34 3.58
N LYS A 947 -1.18 -34.04 2.48
CA LYS A 947 -0.85 -33.67 1.09
C LYS A 947 0.67 -33.46 0.86
N THR A 948 1.49 -34.22 1.60
CA THR A 948 2.95 -34.30 1.45
C THR A 948 3.42 -35.70 1.86
N LEU A 949 4.73 -35.94 1.95
CA LEU A 949 5.33 -37.23 2.30
C LEU A 949 5.19 -37.57 3.79
N CYS A 950 5.29 -38.86 4.12
CA CYS A 950 5.36 -39.31 5.51
C CYS A 950 6.56 -38.66 6.23
N MET A 951 6.33 -38.08 7.41
CA MET A 951 7.37 -37.32 8.12
C MET A 951 8.49 -38.20 8.66
N ASN A 952 8.20 -39.49 8.88
CA ASN A 952 9.17 -40.49 9.32
C ASN A 952 10.04 -41.07 8.18
N SER A 953 9.77 -40.69 6.93
CA SER A 953 10.58 -41.11 5.78
C SER A 953 12.01 -40.55 5.86
N GLN A 954 12.96 -41.18 5.17
CA GLN A 954 14.37 -40.84 5.25
C GLN A 954 14.91 -40.31 3.93
N GLN A 955 15.77 -39.30 4.02
CA GLN A 955 16.63 -38.78 2.96
C GLN A 955 18.10 -38.91 3.40
N HIS A 956 19.04 -38.81 2.48
CA HIS A 956 20.46 -39.01 2.75
C HIS A 956 21.27 -37.80 2.30
N LEU A 957 22.00 -37.20 3.23
CA LEU A 957 22.95 -36.14 2.92
C LEU A 957 24.06 -36.64 1.99
N SER A 958 24.83 -35.72 1.42
CA SER A 958 25.90 -36.03 0.47
C SER A 958 26.99 -36.97 1.02
N ASP A 959 27.15 -37.03 2.34
CA ASP A 959 28.08 -37.94 3.04
C ASP A 959 27.47 -39.31 3.40
N GLY A 960 26.19 -39.53 3.05
CA GLY A 960 25.43 -40.74 3.33
C GLY A 960 24.69 -40.73 4.68
N THR A 961 24.77 -39.64 5.45
CA THR A 961 24.07 -39.53 6.74
C THR A 961 22.55 -39.53 6.53
N PRO A 962 21.79 -40.46 7.14
CA PRO A 962 20.34 -40.49 7.04
C PRO A 962 19.70 -39.38 7.90
N VAL A 963 18.77 -38.64 7.32
CA VAL A 963 17.97 -37.59 7.95
C VAL A 963 16.49 -37.86 7.71
N LYS A 964 15.63 -37.49 8.67
CA LYS A 964 14.18 -37.69 8.50
C LYS A 964 13.59 -36.56 7.67
N HIS A 965 12.57 -36.86 6.89
CA HIS A 965 11.80 -35.84 6.18
C HIS A 965 11.22 -34.79 7.13
N TYR A 966 10.81 -35.18 8.34
CA TYR A 966 10.43 -34.25 9.42
C TYR A 966 11.46 -33.14 9.70
N ASP A 967 12.75 -33.43 9.50
CA ASP A 967 13.86 -32.51 9.74
C ASP A 967 14.27 -31.72 8.49
N VAL A 968 13.96 -32.21 7.29
CA VAL A 968 14.42 -31.62 6.02
C VAL A 968 13.29 -31.25 5.04
N HIS A 969 12.03 -31.32 5.46
CA HIS A 969 10.87 -31.05 4.61
C HIS A 969 10.98 -29.69 3.91
N ASN A 970 11.25 -28.63 4.67
CA ASN A 970 11.43 -27.26 4.14
C ASN A 970 12.71 -27.07 3.30
N LEU A 971 13.59 -28.07 3.23
CA LEU A 971 14.84 -28.01 2.46
C LEU A 971 14.77 -28.79 1.15
N TYR A 972 13.66 -29.46 0.85
CA TYR A 972 13.54 -30.27 -0.36
C TYR A 972 13.59 -29.40 -1.64
N GLY A 973 12.83 -28.30 -1.69
CA GLY A 973 12.90 -27.36 -2.81
C GLY A 973 14.30 -26.73 -2.96
N TRP A 974 14.98 -26.46 -1.83
CA TRP A 974 16.37 -25.99 -1.83
C TRP A 974 17.34 -27.04 -2.40
N SER A 975 17.21 -28.31 -2.00
CA SER A 975 18.07 -29.38 -2.48
C SER A 975 17.83 -29.72 -3.94
N HIS A 976 16.61 -29.52 -4.46
CA HIS A 976 16.26 -29.63 -5.88
C HIS A 976 16.76 -28.43 -6.72
N THR A 977 16.65 -27.19 -6.21
CA THR A 977 16.98 -25.98 -6.97
C THR A 977 18.43 -25.96 -7.44
N LYS A 978 19.36 -26.38 -6.56
CA LYS A 978 20.79 -26.38 -6.86
C LYS A 978 21.16 -27.24 -8.09
N PRO A 979 20.82 -28.54 -8.16
CA PRO A 979 21.09 -29.35 -9.34
C PRO A 979 20.26 -28.98 -10.57
N THR A 980 19.17 -28.23 -10.44
CA THR A 980 18.47 -27.68 -11.63
C THR A 980 19.19 -26.46 -12.20
N TYR A 981 19.87 -25.68 -11.34
CA TYR A 981 20.61 -24.49 -11.75
C TYR A 981 22.01 -24.80 -12.30
N GLU A 982 22.71 -25.77 -11.69
CA GLU A 982 24.04 -26.25 -12.13
C GLU A 982 24.01 -26.95 -13.49
#